data_AF-A0A2M9JED9-F1
#
_entry.id   AF-A0A2M9JED9-F1
#
_cell.length_a   1.000
_cell.length_b   1.000
_cell.length_c   1.000
_cell.angle_alpha   90.00
_cell.angle_beta   90.00
_cell.angle_gamma   90.00
#
_symmetry.space_group_name_H-M   'P 1'
#
loop_
_entity.id
_entity.type
_entity.pdbx_description
1 polymer ?
#
loop_
_entity_poly.entity_id
_entity_poly.type
_entity_poly.pdbx_seq_one_letter_code
_entity_poly.pdbx_strand_id
1 'polypeptide(L)'
;MARGEATVQRSAVHEVLRGSGQPLDSEVRADMESRLGADFGDVRLHSDAAAQRSAAEIGARAYTSGSHIVVGQGGADRHTLAHELTHVIQQRRGPVAGTDTGDGLRVSDPSDSFERAAEANATRALSGPGPEAGAEPESVQRDCGTAGHAHGQGAPVVQRAVGFEFEAQWNVRRVADPVAAKAVQEQRAVERERLLDAKLLDRVLNPYSPYAKELSASERSEPQDALRARWFDGEYLSEEGELRLKKTQLGPDGAQRAAAEMSLMISSEISEVPLVGENLGKGRGPDGVVVKGDKFDLTADASPSGGSNLEWVTDPLNNVAEVGGVLDRISRMAGYLNGRQRDAYIPSEDVTAGGGTPERQLRIYPFGGALKFAPQTTAGVRLDRLPDLIGYLSDAKEPEEKGIGGAVRGVYGKLTHTKERRAQAQRDLFGGGLGTLPAAKAGAERAVGEFGDAAPEGISLSKTDIGGLTGLVMHLASYVLAGEELQAGANAKSIAGGLMARTDFGRHFGLLAEGVREYFTAHPDHFVDLVLSAANREGSGGTKLFGAPVERGLANDRTQTDIALTRSQWLRAIPQGHDLLKNTQHLTAEERTMVDDEPGAQAVHKSLGALGDQDNRTTVKSGELNLMVAELRRMRDGVPAEGLKPLALAAFKLIEQLNEGKKLKYAKRA
;
A
#
# COMPACT_ATOMS: atom_id res chain seq x y z
N MET A 1 36.31 -8.13 40.80
CA MET A 1 35.45 -9.16 41.42
C MET A 1 34.04 -8.98 40.88
N ALA A 2 33.67 -9.60 39.76
CA ALA A 2 32.35 -9.42 39.12
C ALA A 2 31.87 -10.69 38.37
N ARG A 3 32.19 -11.88 38.89
CA ARG A 3 31.74 -13.18 38.33
C ARG A 3 30.78 -13.95 39.24
N GLY A 4 30.40 -13.39 40.40
CA GLY A 4 29.53 -14.04 41.39
C GLY A 4 28.04 -13.67 41.28
N GLU A 5 27.72 -12.40 40.97
CA GLU A 5 26.32 -11.91 40.95
C GLU A 5 25.50 -12.46 39.77
N ALA A 6 26.08 -12.51 38.56
CA ALA A 6 25.37 -12.93 37.35
C ALA A 6 24.94 -14.41 37.34
N THR A 7 25.69 -15.30 38.02
CA THR A 7 25.32 -16.74 38.11
C THR A 7 24.17 -16.97 39.10
N VAL A 8 24.03 -16.09 40.10
CA VAL A 8 22.97 -16.17 41.12
C VAL A 8 21.63 -15.69 40.55
N GLN A 9 21.62 -14.56 39.82
CA GLN A 9 20.41 -14.00 39.17
C GLN A 9 19.72 -14.99 38.22
N ARG A 10 20.52 -15.70 37.39
CA ARG A 10 20.00 -16.70 36.46
C ARG A 10 19.42 -17.94 37.16
N SER A 11 19.99 -18.33 38.30
CA SER A 11 19.54 -19.51 39.05
C SER A 11 18.15 -19.28 39.68
N ALA A 12 17.91 -18.09 40.25
CA ALA A 12 16.66 -17.76 40.92
C ALA A 12 15.46 -17.71 39.96
N VAL A 13 15.63 -17.09 38.78
CA VAL A 13 14.58 -17.02 37.74
C VAL A 13 14.17 -18.41 37.25
N HIS A 14 15.14 -19.28 36.95
CA HIS A 14 14.84 -20.64 36.49
C HIS A 14 14.29 -21.55 37.60
N GLU A 15 14.65 -21.33 38.85
CA GLU A 15 14.13 -22.10 39.99
C GLU A 15 12.64 -21.80 40.23
N VAL A 16 12.25 -20.51 40.23
CA VAL A 16 10.85 -20.10 40.40
C VAL A 16 9.97 -20.60 39.25
N LEU A 17 10.44 -20.49 38.00
CA LEU A 17 9.67 -20.94 36.82
C LEU A 17 9.50 -22.46 36.73
N ARG A 18 10.29 -23.26 37.48
CA ARG A 18 10.10 -24.71 37.60
C ARG A 18 9.06 -25.11 38.65
N GLY A 19 8.68 -24.19 39.54
CA GLY A 19 7.58 -24.39 40.46
C GLY A 19 6.24 -24.51 39.72
N SER A 20 5.23 -25.11 40.36
CA SER A 20 3.91 -25.25 39.73
C SER A 20 3.15 -23.93 39.58
N GLY A 21 3.50 -22.92 40.37
CA GLY A 21 2.71 -21.70 40.54
C GLY A 21 1.29 -22.00 41.03
N GLN A 22 0.45 -20.97 41.08
CA GLN A 22 -0.99 -21.10 41.29
C GLN A 22 -1.74 -20.58 40.05
N PRO A 23 -2.90 -21.14 39.68
CA PRO A 23 -3.75 -20.50 38.68
C PRO A 23 -4.16 -19.10 39.16
N LEU A 24 -4.48 -18.22 38.21
CA LEU A 24 -5.10 -16.94 38.56
C LEU A 24 -6.42 -17.19 39.31
N ASP A 25 -6.68 -16.37 40.31
CA ASP A 25 -7.97 -16.36 41.00
C ASP A 25 -9.10 -16.22 39.97
N SER A 26 -10.19 -16.97 40.13
CA SER A 26 -11.24 -17.07 39.11
C SER A 26 -11.91 -15.74 38.80
N GLU A 27 -12.08 -14.84 39.80
CA GLU A 27 -12.69 -13.53 39.59
C GLU A 27 -11.72 -12.58 38.88
N VAL A 28 -10.44 -12.59 39.29
CA VAL A 28 -9.38 -11.82 38.62
C VAL A 28 -9.19 -12.28 37.19
N ARG A 29 -9.21 -13.59 36.96
CA ARG A 29 -9.10 -14.20 35.64
C ARG A 29 -10.25 -13.75 34.75
N ALA A 30 -11.50 -13.93 35.18
CA ALA A 30 -12.66 -13.54 34.38
C ALA A 30 -12.68 -12.04 34.05
N ASP A 31 -12.33 -11.19 35.03
CA ASP A 31 -12.22 -9.74 34.82
C ASP A 31 -11.12 -9.39 33.81
N MET A 32 -9.96 -10.04 33.89
CA MET A 32 -8.84 -9.79 32.96
C MET A 32 -9.08 -10.38 31.57
N GLU A 33 -9.68 -11.56 31.46
CA GLU A 33 -10.05 -12.18 30.18
C GLU A 33 -11.07 -11.30 29.45
N SER A 34 -12.06 -10.76 30.17
CA SER A 34 -13.04 -9.83 29.59
C SER A 34 -12.41 -8.51 29.13
N ARG A 35 -11.45 -7.97 29.87
CA ARG A 35 -10.81 -6.68 29.55
C ARG A 35 -9.72 -6.76 28.50
N LEU A 36 -9.00 -7.87 28.44
CA LEU A 36 -7.86 -8.08 27.53
C LEU A 36 -8.22 -8.94 26.31
N GLY A 37 -9.39 -9.58 26.31
CA GLY A 37 -9.90 -10.34 25.16
C GLY A 37 -9.09 -11.61 24.85
N ALA A 38 -8.55 -12.28 25.87
CA ALA A 38 -7.75 -13.49 25.73
C ALA A 38 -7.99 -14.45 26.91
N ASP A 39 -7.92 -15.77 26.68
CA ASP A 39 -8.01 -16.81 27.72
C ASP A 39 -6.71 -16.89 28.53
N PHE A 40 -6.83 -16.92 29.86
CA PHE A 40 -5.71 -17.00 30.81
C PHE A 40 -5.78 -18.24 31.72
N GLY A 41 -6.55 -19.26 31.38
CA GLY A 41 -6.69 -20.49 32.19
C GLY A 41 -5.39 -21.29 32.39
N ASP A 42 -4.46 -21.21 31.44
CA ASP A 42 -3.12 -21.81 31.51
C ASP A 42 -2.09 -20.94 32.26
N VAL A 43 -2.44 -19.70 32.63
CA VAL A 43 -1.51 -18.80 33.32
C VAL A 43 -1.23 -19.29 34.74
N ARG A 44 0.04 -19.22 35.15
CA ARG A 44 0.51 -19.59 36.50
C ARG A 44 1.18 -18.39 37.17
N LEU A 45 0.62 -17.98 38.30
CA LEU A 45 1.10 -16.91 39.14
C LEU A 45 2.04 -17.45 40.23
N HIS A 46 3.22 -16.86 40.35
CA HIS A 46 4.18 -17.16 41.41
C HIS A 46 4.35 -15.91 42.28
N SER A 47 4.00 -15.99 43.56
CA SER A 47 4.02 -14.84 44.48
C SER A 47 4.64 -15.16 45.85
N ASP A 48 5.23 -16.34 45.99
CA ASP A 48 5.90 -16.78 47.22
C ASP A 48 7.20 -16.01 47.49
N ALA A 49 7.85 -16.30 48.62
CA ALA A 49 9.06 -15.60 49.00
C ALA A 49 10.22 -15.79 48.01
N ALA A 50 10.25 -16.89 47.24
CA ALA A 50 11.27 -17.10 46.21
C ALA A 50 10.97 -16.26 44.95
N ALA A 51 9.71 -16.22 44.52
CA ALA A 51 9.24 -15.34 43.45
C ALA A 51 9.54 -13.86 43.74
N GLN A 52 9.29 -13.41 44.98
CA GLN A 52 9.55 -12.03 45.37
C GLN A 52 11.04 -11.66 45.33
N ARG A 53 11.93 -12.58 45.73
CA ARG A 53 13.38 -12.38 45.61
C ARG A 53 13.82 -12.36 44.14
N SER A 54 13.30 -13.28 43.33
CA SER A 54 13.62 -13.37 41.90
C SER A 54 13.25 -12.09 41.14
N ALA A 55 12.06 -11.52 41.40
CA ALA A 55 11.65 -10.26 40.78
C ALA A 55 12.55 -9.08 41.20
N ALA A 56 12.92 -9.00 42.49
CA ALA A 56 13.81 -7.96 43.00
C ALA A 56 15.23 -8.06 42.40
N GLU A 57 15.75 -9.27 42.18
CA GLU A 57 17.09 -9.52 41.63
C GLU A 57 17.26 -9.02 40.19
N ILE A 58 16.17 -8.98 39.41
CA ILE A 58 16.14 -8.40 38.06
C ILE A 58 15.58 -6.96 38.04
N GLY A 59 15.34 -6.37 39.21
CA GLY A 59 14.84 -5.00 39.34
C GLY A 59 13.37 -4.80 38.91
N ALA A 60 12.58 -5.86 38.86
CA ALA A 60 11.19 -5.84 38.39
C ALA A 60 10.17 -5.89 39.53
N ARG A 61 9.01 -5.26 39.33
CA ARG A 61 7.85 -5.37 40.25
C ARG A 61 7.07 -6.66 40.02
N ALA A 62 6.97 -7.08 38.76
CA ALA A 62 6.55 -8.38 38.31
C ALA A 62 7.22 -8.63 36.95
N TYR A 63 7.23 -9.87 36.48
CA TYR A 63 7.68 -10.19 35.13
C TYR A 63 7.00 -11.44 34.57
N THR A 64 6.99 -11.55 33.24
CA THR A 64 6.33 -12.63 32.51
C THR A 64 7.31 -13.46 31.67
N SER A 65 7.21 -14.78 31.80
CA SER A 65 7.94 -15.75 30.98
C SER A 65 7.01 -16.90 30.55
N GLY A 66 6.68 -16.95 29.26
CA GLY A 66 5.68 -17.86 28.70
C GLY A 66 4.30 -17.59 29.30
N SER A 67 3.69 -18.63 29.88
CA SER A 67 2.43 -18.52 30.63
C SER A 67 2.65 -18.34 32.14
N HIS A 68 3.87 -18.01 32.59
CA HIS A 68 4.17 -17.78 34.00
C HIS A 68 4.34 -16.29 34.29
N ILE A 69 3.67 -15.81 35.34
CA ILE A 69 3.84 -14.45 35.87
C ILE A 69 4.45 -14.57 37.26
N VAL A 70 5.57 -13.89 37.49
CA VAL A 70 6.26 -13.85 38.78
C VAL A 70 6.06 -12.47 39.39
N VAL A 71 5.52 -12.44 40.60
CA VAL A 71 5.12 -11.19 41.27
C VAL A 71 6.07 -10.89 42.43
N GLY A 72 6.68 -9.71 42.35
CA GLY A 72 7.48 -9.10 43.40
C GLY A 72 6.63 -8.40 44.46
N GLN A 73 7.29 -7.81 45.46
CA GLN A 73 6.58 -7.06 46.50
C GLN A 73 5.84 -5.86 45.90
N GLY A 74 4.52 -5.81 46.12
CA GLY A 74 3.66 -4.75 45.60
C GLY A 74 3.28 -4.87 44.12
N GLY A 75 3.72 -5.92 43.41
CA GLY A 75 3.40 -6.14 41.99
C GLY A 75 2.11 -6.93 41.72
N ALA A 76 1.33 -7.24 42.76
CA ALA A 76 0.04 -7.93 42.64
C ALA A 76 -1.13 -6.96 42.41
N ASP A 77 -0.86 -5.66 42.24
CA ASP A 77 -1.89 -4.70 41.94
C ASP A 77 -2.47 -4.95 40.54
N ARG A 78 -3.70 -4.48 40.36
CA ARG A 78 -4.51 -4.80 39.19
C ARG A 78 -3.89 -4.29 37.88
N HIS A 79 -3.17 -3.17 37.93
CA HIS A 79 -2.52 -2.58 36.76
C HIS A 79 -1.28 -3.36 36.36
N THR A 80 -0.43 -3.69 37.33
CA THR A 80 0.73 -4.57 37.08
C THR A 80 0.28 -5.93 36.53
N LEU A 81 -0.77 -6.55 37.06
CA LEU A 81 -1.28 -7.82 36.52
C LEU A 81 -1.80 -7.71 35.08
N ALA A 82 -2.50 -6.63 34.72
CA ALA A 82 -2.96 -6.41 33.35
C ALA A 82 -1.80 -6.19 32.37
N HIS A 83 -0.71 -5.55 32.83
CA HIS A 83 0.54 -5.38 32.09
C HIS A 83 1.19 -6.72 31.80
N GLU A 84 1.41 -7.52 32.85
CA GLU A 84 2.03 -8.84 32.72
C GLU A 84 1.20 -9.81 31.87
N LEU A 85 -0.13 -9.80 31.99
CA LEU A 85 -1.00 -10.63 31.15
C LEU A 85 -0.96 -10.21 29.67
N THR A 86 -0.68 -8.93 29.40
CA THR A 86 -0.43 -8.49 28.02
C THR A 86 0.85 -9.11 27.46
N HIS A 87 1.90 -9.24 28.28
CA HIS A 87 3.12 -9.96 27.87
C HIS A 87 2.85 -11.45 27.59
N VAL A 88 1.97 -12.11 28.34
CA VAL A 88 1.53 -13.49 28.03
C VAL A 88 0.93 -13.54 26.62
N ILE A 89 0.03 -12.62 26.28
CA ILE A 89 -0.58 -12.55 24.93
C ILE A 89 0.50 -12.34 23.87
N GLN A 90 1.47 -11.45 24.13
CA GLN A 90 2.55 -11.14 23.19
C GLN A 90 3.45 -12.36 22.94
N GLN A 91 3.90 -13.04 24.00
CA GLN A 91 4.80 -14.19 23.89
C GLN A 91 4.15 -15.41 23.23
N ARG A 92 2.82 -15.56 23.30
CA ARG A 92 2.06 -16.58 22.53
C ARG A 92 2.07 -16.34 21.02
N ARG A 93 2.24 -15.09 20.57
CA ARG A 93 2.23 -14.74 19.14
C ARG A 93 3.59 -14.90 18.46
N GLY A 94 4.65 -15.17 19.23
CA GLY A 94 6.00 -15.43 18.75
C GLY A 94 7.09 -14.94 19.73
N PRO A 95 8.38 -15.17 19.40
CA PRO A 95 9.49 -14.70 20.22
C PRO A 95 9.47 -13.17 20.36
N VAL A 96 9.46 -12.68 21.60
CA VAL A 96 9.50 -11.25 21.91
C VAL A 96 10.96 -10.82 22.04
N ALA A 97 11.33 -9.69 21.42
CA ALA A 97 12.68 -9.15 21.52
C ALA A 97 12.94 -8.70 22.97
N GLY A 98 14.01 -9.20 23.57
CA GLY A 98 14.50 -8.73 24.87
C GLY A 98 16.00 -8.45 24.77
N THR A 99 16.46 -7.47 25.55
CA THR A 99 17.86 -7.10 25.65
C THR A 99 18.61 -8.24 26.34
N ASP A 100 19.63 -8.78 25.67
CA ASP A 100 20.52 -9.78 26.28
C ASP A 100 21.36 -9.06 27.34
N THR A 101 21.13 -9.38 28.61
CA THR A 101 21.84 -8.78 29.75
C THR A 101 23.27 -9.32 29.90
N GLY A 102 23.74 -10.14 28.95
CA GLY A 102 25.11 -10.70 28.91
C GLY A 102 25.28 -11.97 29.73
N ASP A 103 24.21 -12.46 30.34
CA ASP A 103 24.12 -13.64 31.20
C ASP A 103 23.23 -14.75 30.60
N GLY A 104 22.72 -14.55 29.37
CA GLY A 104 21.85 -15.48 28.66
C GLY A 104 20.38 -15.41 29.08
N LEU A 105 20.01 -14.42 29.91
CA LEU A 105 18.63 -14.01 30.14
C LEU A 105 18.33 -12.81 29.21
N ARG A 106 17.14 -12.80 28.61
CA ARG A 106 16.68 -11.67 27.80
C ARG A 106 15.58 -10.97 28.58
N VAL A 107 15.88 -9.76 29.04
CA VAL A 107 14.94 -8.93 29.80
C VAL A 107 14.51 -7.78 28.88
N SER A 108 13.21 -7.54 28.79
CA SER A 108 12.65 -6.42 28.04
C SER A 108 12.98 -5.10 28.75
N ASP A 109 13.39 -4.09 27.98
CA ASP A 109 13.67 -2.74 28.50
C ASP A 109 12.36 -1.94 28.56
N PRO A 110 12.07 -1.15 29.61
CA PRO A 110 10.83 -0.35 29.72
C PRO A 110 10.58 0.60 28.52
N SER A 111 11.61 0.92 27.75
CA SER A 111 11.52 1.71 26.51
C SER A 111 11.32 0.87 25.24
N ASP A 112 11.14 -0.45 25.34
CA ASP A 112 10.85 -1.32 24.21
C ASP A 112 9.40 -1.14 23.72
N SER A 113 9.16 -1.45 22.45
CA SER A 113 7.84 -1.36 21.84
C SER A 113 6.83 -2.31 22.52
N PHE A 114 7.29 -3.47 23.00
CA PHE A 114 6.46 -4.45 23.70
C PHE A 114 6.07 -4.01 25.11
N GLU A 115 6.97 -3.34 25.85
CA GLU A 115 6.70 -2.77 27.18
C GLU A 115 5.74 -1.59 27.09
N ARG A 116 5.95 -0.66 26.14
CA ARG A 116 4.99 0.44 25.91
C ARG A 116 3.62 -0.07 25.46
N ALA A 117 3.57 -1.14 24.66
CA ALA A 117 2.32 -1.75 24.24
C ALA A 117 1.62 -2.46 25.41
N ALA A 118 2.36 -3.12 26.29
CA ALA A 118 1.82 -3.73 27.51
C ALA A 118 1.26 -2.68 28.46
N GLU A 119 1.99 -1.60 28.70
CA GLU A 119 1.59 -0.49 29.59
C GLU A 119 0.33 0.22 29.05
N ALA A 120 0.30 0.50 27.74
CA ALA A 120 -0.84 1.12 27.10
C ALA A 120 -2.08 0.21 27.12
N ASN A 121 -1.89 -1.10 26.94
CA ASN A 121 -2.98 -2.07 27.00
C ASN A 121 -3.51 -2.23 28.43
N ALA A 122 -2.65 -2.32 29.43
CA ALA A 122 -3.03 -2.38 30.85
C ALA A 122 -3.82 -1.14 31.26
N THR A 123 -3.32 0.04 30.92
CA THR A 123 -3.99 1.32 31.20
C THR A 123 -5.34 1.41 30.50
N ARG A 124 -5.44 1.01 29.22
CA ARG A 124 -6.71 1.00 28.47
C ARG A 124 -7.72 0.01 29.06
N ALA A 125 -7.28 -1.22 29.35
CA ALA A 125 -8.10 -2.30 29.88
C ALA A 125 -8.75 -1.93 31.22
N LEU A 126 -8.05 -1.15 32.05
CA LEU A 126 -8.50 -0.77 33.39
C LEU A 126 -9.22 0.59 33.44
N SER A 127 -9.12 1.40 32.39
CA SER A 127 -9.80 2.71 32.29
C SER A 127 -11.26 2.62 31.84
N GLY A 128 -11.75 1.45 31.40
CA GLY A 128 -13.15 1.23 31.01
C GLY A 128 -14.04 0.71 32.16
N PRO A 129 -15.37 0.94 32.12
CA PRO A 129 -16.32 0.33 33.06
C PRO A 129 -16.18 -1.21 33.04
N GLY A 130 -16.33 -1.86 34.20
CA GLY A 130 -16.20 -3.32 34.28
C GLY A 130 -17.31 -4.10 33.59
N PRO A 131 -17.10 -5.42 33.36
CA PRO A 131 -17.96 -6.20 32.49
C PRO A 131 -19.30 -6.49 33.16
N GLU A 132 -20.40 -6.21 32.47
CA GLU A 132 -21.65 -6.96 32.68
C GLU A 132 -21.48 -8.34 32.04
N ALA A 133 -21.90 -9.38 32.78
CA ALA A 133 -21.65 -10.77 32.45
C ALA A 133 -22.41 -11.24 31.18
N GLY A 134 -21.67 -11.89 30.28
CA GLY A 134 -22.20 -12.87 29.34
C GLY A 134 -22.17 -12.48 27.86
N ALA A 135 -21.07 -12.82 27.17
CA ALA A 135 -21.07 -13.40 25.82
C ALA A 135 -19.63 -13.81 25.43
N GLU A 136 -19.52 -14.98 24.80
CA GLU A 136 -18.32 -15.72 24.41
C GLU A 136 -17.48 -15.08 23.28
N PRO A 137 -16.22 -15.54 23.06
CA PRO A 137 -15.14 -14.68 22.59
C PRO A 137 -14.95 -14.70 21.06
N GLU A 138 -14.83 -13.50 20.49
CA GLU A 138 -14.40 -13.28 19.10
C GLU A 138 -12.88 -13.02 19.00
N SER A 139 -12.36 -13.50 17.87
CA SER A 139 -10.96 -13.70 17.52
C SER A 139 -10.13 -12.43 17.30
N VAL A 140 -8.92 -12.49 17.84
CA VAL A 140 -7.73 -11.65 17.70
C VAL A 140 -7.47 -11.06 16.29
N GLN A 141 -7.60 -9.73 16.19
CA GLN A 141 -7.13 -8.86 15.09
C GLN A 141 -5.60 -8.63 15.15
N ARG A 142 -4.93 -8.63 13.98
CA ARG A 142 -3.57 -8.09 13.78
C ARG A 142 -3.63 -7.03 12.69
N ASP A 143 -3.23 -5.83 13.10
CA ASP A 143 -3.33 -4.57 12.37
C ASP A 143 -1.98 -4.20 11.71
N CYS A 144 -2.04 -3.54 10.57
CA CYS A 144 -1.08 -2.50 10.24
C CYS A 144 -1.81 -1.30 9.61
N GLY A 145 -1.66 -0.13 10.22
CA GLY A 145 -1.76 1.14 9.51
C GLY A 145 -2.58 2.24 10.20
N THR A 146 -2.18 2.68 11.40
CA THR A 146 -2.50 4.06 11.84
C THR A 146 -1.32 4.73 12.54
N ALA A 147 -1.23 6.04 12.30
CA ALA A 147 -0.21 6.96 12.77
C ALA A 147 -0.16 7.07 14.30
N GLY A 148 1.05 7.15 14.85
CA GLY A 148 1.27 7.47 16.26
C GLY A 148 1.84 8.88 16.43
N HIS A 149 0.98 9.84 16.81
CA HIS A 149 1.30 11.02 17.62
C HIS A 149 0.06 11.34 18.49
N ALA A 150 0.28 11.60 19.77
CA ALA A 150 -0.69 11.48 20.86
C ALA A 150 -1.88 12.47 20.88
N HIS A 151 -3.07 11.96 21.22
CA HIS A 151 -3.86 12.31 22.43
C HIS A 151 -5.06 11.33 22.49
N GLY A 152 -5.32 10.64 23.61
CA GLY A 152 -6.27 11.09 24.63
C GLY A 152 -7.67 10.49 24.37
N GLN A 153 -8.21 9.76 25.35
CA GLN A 153 -9.45 8.96 25.35
C GLN A 153 -10.57 9.29 24.31
N GLY A 154 -11.13 8.23 23.70
CA GLY A 154 -12.56 8.10 23.41
C GLY A 154 -12.95 7.96 21.92
N ALA A 155 -13.86 7.03 21.64
CA ALA A 155 -14.70 6.93 20.43
C ALA A 155 -14.07 6.29 19.16
N PRO A 156 -14.91 5.69 18.28
CA PRO A 156 -14.48 5.11 17.01
C PRO A 156 -13.66 6.09 16.18
N VAL A 157 -12.56 5.60 15.60
CA VAL A 157 -11.68 6.42 14.76
C VAL A 157 -12.42 6.80 13.49
N VAL A 158 -12.75 8.08 13.38
CA VAL A 158 -13.29 8.69 12.18
C VAL A 158 -12.14 9.33 11.43
N GLN A 159 -11.78 8.83 10.25
CA GLN A 159 -10.92 9.62 9.36
C GLN A 159 -11.77 10.82 8.88
N ARG A 160 -11.32 12.06 9.12
CA ARG A 160 -11.89 13.31 8.55
C ARG A 160 -10.86 14.00 7.64
N ALA A 161 -9.90 13.23 7.16
CA ALA A 161 -8.58 13.70 6.83
C ALA A 161 -8.06 13.07 5.52
N VAL A 162 -7.25 13.85 4.79
CA VAL A 162 -6.71 13.47 3.48
C VAL A 162 -5.24 13.12 3.65
N GLY A 163 -4.86 11.93 3.21
CA GLY A 163 -3.47 11.48 3.14
C GLY A 163 -2.88 11.71 1.76
N PHE A 164 -1.59 11.98 1.72
CA PHE A 164 -0.78 12.14 0.52
C PHE A 164 0.45 11.24 0.57
N GLU A 165 0.77 10.67 -0.59
CA GLU A 165 1.98 9.90 -0.85
C GLU A 165 2.72 10.53 -2.04
N PHE A 166 4.03 10.69 -1.92
CA PHE A 166 4.89 11.26 -2.96
C PHE A 166 6.09 10.35 -3.21
N GLU A 167 5.96 9.41 -4.15
CA GLU A 167 7.09 8.59 -4.59
C GLU A 167 8.05 9.44 -5.44
N ALA A 168 9.36 9.23 -5.26
CA ALA A 168 10.42 9.87 -6.05
C ALA A 168 11.49 8.85 -6.49
N GLN A 169 12.11 9.12 -7.64
CA GLN A 169 12.99 8.18 -8.34
C GLN A 169 14.36 7.94 -7.67
N TRP A 170 14.68 8.63 -6.58
CA TRP A 170 15.97 8.44 -5.92
C TRP A 170 15.94 7.19 -5.06
N ASN A 171 17.04 6.44 -5.08
CA ASN A 171 17.15 5.18 -4.38
C ASN A 171 17.66 5.39 -2.95
N VAL A 172 17.28 4.50 -2.04
CA VAL A 172 17.86 4.38 -0.69
C VAL A 172 18.32 2.95 -0.44
N ARG A 173 19.45 2.77 0.24
CA ARG A 173 19.97 1.46 0.64
C ARG A 173 20.48 1.47 2.07
N ARG A 174 20.42 0.31 2.73
CA ARG A 174 21.08 0.07 4.02
C ARG A 174 22.52 -0.35 3.79
N VAL A 175 23.46 0.33 4.43
CA VAL A 175 24.91 0.09 4.32
C VAL A 175 25.50 -0.06 5.71
N ALA A 176 25.35 -1.25 6.29
CA ALA A 176 25.94 -1.58 7.60
C ALA A 176 27.46 -1.75 7.51
N ASP A 177 27.95 -2.47 6.50
CA ASP A 177 29.38 -2.63 6.18
C ASP A 177 29.66 -2.15 4.75
N PRO A 178 30.26 -0.94 4.57
CA PRO A 178 30.54 -0.39 3.25
C PRO A 178 31.51 -1.23 2.42
N VAL A 179 32.45 -1.95 3.03
CA VAL A 179 33.47 -2.72 2.32
C VAL A 179 32.84 -3.99 1.75
N ALA A 180 32.13 -4.74 2.59
CA ALA A 180 31.42 -5.94 2.16
C ALA A 180 30.33 -5.59 1.11
N ALA A 181 29.55 -4.53 1.35
CA ALA A 181 28.50 -4.10 0.44
C ALA A 181 29.04 -3.70 -0.95
N LYS A 182 30.24 -3.10 -1.00
CA LYS A 182 30.89 -2.74 -2.27
C LYS A 182 31.32 -3.97 -3.05
N ALA A 183 31.92 -4.97 -2.41
CA ALA A 183 32.32 -6.21 -3.08
C ALA A 183 31.10 -6.95 -3.68
N VAL A 184 29.98 -7.02 -2.94
CA VAL A 184 28.72 -7.60 -3.42
C VAL A 184 28.16 -6.79 -4.60
N GLN A 185 28.22 -5.46 -4.54
CA GLN A 185 27.77 -4.59 -5.62
C GLN A 185 28.59 -4.80 -6.91
N GLU A 186 29.92 -4.91 -6.80
CA GLU A 186 30.81 -5.16 -7.94
C GLU A 186 30.50 -6.52 -8.59
N GLN A 187 30.28 -7.56 -7.80
CA GLN A 187 29.87 -8.87 -8.30
C GLN A 187 28.53 -8.81 -9.05
N ARG A 188 27.52 -8.14 -8.47
CA ARG A 188 26.21 -7.96 -9.11
C ARG A 188 26.28 -7.12 -10.39
N ALA A 189 27.18 -6.14 -10.44
CA ALA A 189 27.37 -5.31 -11.63
C ALA A 189 27.95 -6.12 -12.79
N VAL A 190 28.95 -6.97 -12.52
CA VAL A 190 29.49 -7.91 -13.53
C VAL A 190 28.39 -8.84 -14.05
N GLU A 191 27.59 -9.38 -13.14
CA GLU A 191 26.50 -10.29 -13.51
C GLU A 191 25.43 -9.61 -14.36
N ARG A 192 25.02 -8.40 -13.98
CA ARG A 192 24.08 -7.58 -14.74
C ARG A 192 24.58 -7.31 -16.15
N GLU A 193 25.85 -6.93 -16.31
CA GLU A 193 26.40 -6.63 -17.64
C GLU A 193 26.43 -7.87 -18.55
N ARG A 194 26.74 -9.04 -18.00
CA ARG A 194 26.67 -10.31 -18.76
C ARG A 194 25.26 -10.61 -19.25
N LEU A 195 24.26 -10.41 -18.38
CA LEU A 195 22.86 -10.59 -18.76
C LEU A 195 22.41 -9.53 -19.77
N LEU A 196 22.79 -8.27 -19.59
CA LEU A 196 22.50 -7.18 -20.52
C LEU A 196 23.04 -7.50 -21.92
N ASP A 197 24.29 -7.93 -22.03
CA ASP A 197 24.92 -8.30 -23.31
C ASP A 197 24.15 -9.43 -24.00
N ALA A 198 23.75 -10.45 -23.26
CA ALA A 198 22.91 -11.54 -23.79
C ALA A 198 21.57 -11.03 -24.31
N LYS A 199 20.85 -10.20 -23.53
CA LYS A 199 19.57 -9.61 -23.93
C LYS A 199 19.71 -8.73 -25.17
N LEU A 200 20.78 -7.95 -25.28
CA LEU A 200 21.04 -7.09 -26.43
C LEU A 200 21.28 -7.92 -27.70
N LEU A 201 22.05 -9.00 -27.63
CA LEU A 201 22.26 -9.87 -28.79
C LEU A 201 20.98 -10.63 -29.18
N ASP A 202 20.16 -11.02 -28.19
CA ASP A 202 18.85 -11.64 -28.46
C ASP A 202 17.92 -10.69 -29.24
N ARG A 203 17.98 -9.38 -28.98
CA ARG A 203 17.29 -8.37 -29.79
C ARG A 203 17.79 -8.31 -31.24
N VAL A 204 19.03 -8.68 -31.54
CA VAL A 204 19.52 -8.77 -32.93
C VAL A 204 19.02 -10.05 -33.59
N LEU A 205 18.87 -11.14 -32.83
CA LEU A 205 18.37 -12.43 -33.34
C LEU A 205 16.86 -12.40 -33.61
N ASN A 206 16.09 -11.64 -32.83
CA ASN A 206 14.64 -11.55 -32.97
C ASN A 206 14.24 -10.88 -34.30
N PRO A 207 13.51 -11.56 -35.20
CA PRO A 207 13.23 -11.06 -36.56
C PRO A 207 12.23 -9.89 -36.57
N TYR A 208 11.48 -9.69 -35.49
CA TYR A 208 10.54 -8.58 -35.32
C TYR A 208 11.19 -7.35 -34.69
N SER A 209 12.45 -7.46 -34.26
CA SER A 209 13.19 -6.38 -33.67
C SER A 209 13.70 -5.41 -34.74
N PRO A 210 13.73 -4.09 -34.47
CA PRO A 210 14.35 -3.12 -35.39
C PRO A 210 15.86 -3.36 -35.59
N TYR A 211 16.49 -4.16 -34.71
CA TYR A 211 17.90 -4.52 -34.76
C TYR A 211 18.17 -5.79 -35.58
N ALA A 212 17.14 -6.52 -36.04
CA ALA A 212 17.29 -7.73 -36.87
C ALA A 212 18.09 -7.48 -38.17
N LYS A 213 18.04 -6.24 -38.67
CA LYS A 213 18.80 -5.78 -39.84
C LYS A 213 20.31 -5.88 -39.66
N GLU A 214 20.80 -6.00 -38.44
CA GLU A 214 22.23 -6.11 -38.14
C GLU A 214 22.78 -7.52 -38.40
N LEU A 215 21.91 -8.53 -38.61
CA LEU A 215 22.32 -9.84 -39.12
C LEU A 215 22.83 -9.72 -40.57
N SER A 216 23.97 -10.34 -40.85
CA SER A 216 24.53 -10.48 -42.19
C SER A 216 23.69 -11.41 -43.07
N ALA A 217 23.91 -11.38 -44.38
CA ALA A 217 23.15 -12.23 -45.32
C ALA A 217 23.34 -13.75 -45.04
N SER A 218 24.54 -14.17 -44.62
CA SER A 218 24.80 -15.57 -44.24
C SER A 218 24.08 -15.94 -42.96
N GLU A 219 24.13 -15.10 -41.92
CA GLU A 219 23.45 -15.36 -40.65
C GLU A 219 21.94 -15.45 -40.84
N ARG A 220 21.34 -14.59 -41.68
CA ARG A 220 19.90 -14.65 -41.98
C ARG A 220 19.47 -15.93 -42.70
N SER A 221 20.40 -16.61 -43.37
CA SER A 221 20.13 -17.88 -44.04
C SER A 221 20.30 -19.10 -43.13
N GLU A 222 20.89 -18.92 -41.95
CA GLU A 222 21.03 -19.97 -40.94
C GLU A 222 19.76 -20.10 -40.08
N PRO A 223 19.40 -21.32 -39.63
CA PRO A 223 18.34 -21.49 -38.63
C PRO A 223 18.68 -20.75 -37.33
N GLN A 224 17.70 -20.03 -36.76
CA GLN A 224 17.92 -19.25 -35.53
C GLN A 224 18.42 -20.09 -34.36
N ASP A 225 17.95 -21.33 -34.21
CA ASP A 225 18.41 -22.22 -33.12
C ASP A 225 19.90 -22.56 -33.25
N ALA A 226 20.43 -22.65 -34.46
CA ALA A 226 21.85 -22.89 -34.70
C ALA A 226 22.70 -21.66 -34.32
N LEU A 227 22.23 -20.46 -34.64
CA LEU A 227 22.84 -19.21 -34.17
C LEU A 227 22.77 -19.10 -32.65
N ARG A 228 21.61 -19.44 -32.06
CA ARG A 228 21.40 -19.40 -30.61
C ARG A 228 22.35 -20.35 -29.88
N ALA A 229 22.52 -21.57 -30.37
CA ALA A 229 23.45 -22.56 -29.81
C ALA A 229 24.93 -22.14 -29.90
N ARG A 230 25.29 -21.30 -30.86
CA ARG A 230 26.66 -20.77 -31.00
C ARG A 230 26.90 -19.55 -30.13
N TRP A 231 25.92 -18.65 -30.04
CA TRP A 231 26.08 -17.33 -29.42
C TRP A 231 25.74 -17.29 -27.94
N PHE A 232 24.99 -18.27 -27.43
CA PHE A 232 24.52 -18.29 -26.04
C PHE A 232 24.99 -19.56 -25.33
N ASP A 233 25.37 -19.40 -24.06
CA ASP A 233 25.60 -20.47 -23.10
C ASP A 233 24.65 -20.27 -21.91
N GLY A 234 23.53 -21.00 -21.92
CA GLY A 234 22.42 -20.75 -21.01
C GLY A 234 21.82 -19.35 -21.20
N GLU A 235 21.84 -18.55 -20.14
CA GLU A 235 21.30 -17.16 -20.15
C GLU A 235 22.35 -16.11 -20.53
N TYR A 236 23.62 -16.50 -20.73
CA TYR A 236 24.73 -15.61 -21.05
C TYR A 236 25.22 -15.81 -22.49
N LEU A 237 26.11 -14.93 -22.92
CA LEU A 237 26.81 -15.08 -24.21
C LEU A 237 27.96 -16.08 -24.10
N SER A 238 28.17 -16.83 -25.19
CA SER A 238 29.44 -17.51 -25.44
C SER A 238 30.51 -16.51 -25.92
N GLU A 239 31.76 -16.93 -26.01
CA GLU A 239 32.83 -16.12 -26.62
C GLU A 239 32.48 -15.68 -28.05
N GLU A 240 31.81 -16.54 -28.83
CA GLU A 240 31.38 -16.20 -30.19
C GLU A 240 30.27 -15.14 -30.18
N GLY A 241 29.33 -15.26 -29.25
CA GLY A 241 28.26 -14.28 -29.04
C GLY A 241 28.80 -12.90 -28.64
N GLU A 242 29.77 -12.85 -27.71
CA GLU A 242 30.42 -11.60 -27.30
C GLU A 242 31.12 -10.91 -28.48
N LEU A 243 31.88 -11.68 -29.28
CA LEU A 243 32.52 -11.16 -30.48
C LEU A 243 31.50 -10.69 -31.51
N ARG A 244 30.34 -11.35 -31.59
CA ARG A 244 29.27 -10.94 -32.49
C ARG A 244 28.59 -9.66 -32.06
N LEU A 245 28.29 -9.52 -30.77
CA LEU A 245 27.67 -8.32 -30.19
C LEU A 245 28.55 -7.08 -30.41
N LYS A 246 29.87 -7.19 -30.25
CA LYS A 246 30.84 -6.10 -30.53
C LYS A 246 30.77 -5.54 -31.95
N LYS A 247 30.25 -6.31 -32.91
CA LYS A 247 30.08 -5.90 -34.32
C LYS A 247 28.72 -5.23 -34.60
N THR A 248 27.89 -5.01 -33.59
CA THR A 248 26.55 -4.41 -33.70
C THR A 248 26.53 -2.97 -33.16
N GLN A 249 25.46 -2.22 -33.46
CA GLN A 249 25.18 -0.93 -32.83
C GLN A 249 24.73 -1.07 -31.36
N LEU A 250 24.55 -2.29 -30.87
CA LEU A 250 24.23 -2.62 -29.49
C LEU A 250 25.45 -3.09 -28.66
N GLY A 251 26.61 -3.25 -29.30
CA GLY A 251 27.85 -3.59 -28.62
C GLY A 251 28.31 -2.52 -27.62
N PRO A 252 29.38 -2.78 -26.85
CA PRO A 252 29.86 -1.86 -25.80
C PRO A 252 30.07 -0.42 -26.27
N ASP A 253 30.58 -0.24 -27.49
CA ASP A 253 30.82 1.06 -28.13
C ASP A 253 29.71 1.47 -29.12
N GLY A 254 28.59 0.73 -29.12
CA GLY A 254 27.50 0.88 -30.06
C GLY A 254 26.60 2.08 -29.75
N ALA A 255 26.32 2.90 -30.76
CA ALA A 255 25.51 4.12 -30.60
C ALA A 255 24.06 3.87 -30.15
N GLN A 256 23.54 2.65 -30.26
CA GLN A 256 22.17 2.29 -29.89
C GLN A 256 22.08 1.48 -28.59
N ARG A 257 23.22 1.13 -27.95
CA ARG A 257 23.25 0.36 -26.69
C ARG A 257 22.43 1.02 -25.60
N ALA A 258 22.66 2.30 -25.30
CA ALA A 258 21.99 2.99 -24.19
C ALA A 258 20.46 3.06 -24.37
N ALA A 259 19.98 3.23 -25.62
CA ALA A 259 18.55 3.23 -25.91
C ALA A 259 17.93 1.84 -25.74
N ALA A 260 18.63 0.79 -26.17
CA ALA A 260 18.20 -0.59 -25.99
C ALA A 260 18.23 -1.02 -24.52
N GLU A 261 19.25 -0.63 -23.77
CA GLU A 261 19.34 -0.84 -22.32
C GLU A 261 18.18 -0.16 -21.59
N MET A 262 17.88 1.11 -21.93
CA MET A 262 16.71 1.80 -21.38
C MET A 262 15.41 1.07 -21.71
N SER A 263 15.26 0.57 -22.95
CA SER A 263 14.09 -0.22 -23.33
C SER A 263 13.98 -1.50 -22.50
N LEU A 264 15.10 -2.20 -22.24
CA LEU A 264 15.15 -3.41 -21.42
C LEU A 264 14.85 -3.14 -19.94
N MET A 265 15.29 -2.00 -19.40
CA MET A 265 14.92 -1.57 -18.04
C MET A 265 13.43 -1.26 -17.93
N ILE A 266 12.86 -0.55 -18.92
CA ILE A 266 11.42 -0.24 -18.96
C ILE A 266 10.59 -1.53 -19.05
N SER A 267 11.00 -2.49 -19.89
CA SER A 267 10.36 -3.81 -19.95
C SER A 267 10.74 -4.73 -18.79
N SER A 268 11.55 -4.25 -17.83
CA SER A 268 12.01 -5.01 -16.67
C SER A 268 12.75 -6.32 -17.03
N GLU A 269 13.33 -6.41 -18.22
CA GLU A 269 14.15 -7.55 -18.66
C GLU A 269 15.56 -7.53 -18.07
N ILE A 270 15.99 -6.37 -17.56
CA ILE A 270 17.20 -6.17 -16.77
C ILE A 270 16.89 -5.22 -15.61
N SER A 271 17.64 -5.32 -14.53
CA SER A 271 17.55 -4.39 -13.39
C SER A 271 18.33 -3.10 -13.64
N GLU A 272 18.10 -2.10 -12.80
CA GLU A 272 18.95 -0.92 -12.71
C GLU A 272 20.39 -1.27 -12.27
N VAL A 273 21.35 -0.37 -12.50
CA VAL A 273 22.75 -0.60 -12.12
C VAL A 273 22.83 -0.83 -10.60
N PRO A 274 23.46 -1.92 -10.11
CA PRO A 274 23.47 -2.25 -8.69
C PRO A 274 24.10 -1.14 -7.88
N LEU A 275 23.41 -0.73 -6.82
CA LEU A 275 23.90 0.25 -5.84
C LEU A 275 24.53 -0.46 -4.63
N VAL A 276 25.40 0.25 -3.93
CA VAL A 276 26.02 -0.28 -2.70
C VAL A 276 24.98 -0.32 -1.59
N GLY A 277 24.82 -1.51 -0.99
CA GLY A 277 23.92 -1.76 0.12
C GLY A 277 22.70 -2.60 -0.23
N GLU A 278 21.88 -2.84 0.79
CA GLU A 278 20.68 -3.68 0.71
C GLU A 278 19.42 -2.85 0.52
N ASN A 279 18.41 -3.44 -0.14
CA ASN A 279 17.09 -2.83 -0.24
C ASN A 279 16.43 -2.75 1.13
N LEU A 280 15.62 -1.72 1.34
CA LEU A 280 14.83 -1.52 2.54
C LEU A 280 13.47 -2.22 2.41
N GLY A 281 12.83 -2.45 3.57
CA GLY A 281 11.43 -2.83 3.62
C GLY A 281 10.52 -1.71 3.07
N LYS A 282 9.24 -2.03 2.88
CA LYS A 282 8.27 -1.11 2.30
C LYS A 282 7.64 -0.18 3.35
N GLY A 283 7.52 1.10 3.00
CA GLY A 283 6.72 2.11 3.68
C GLY A 283 7.13 2.29 5.15
N ARG A 284 6.12 2.48 6.02
CA ARG A 284 6.32 2.64 7.46
C ARG A 284 6.50 1.32 8.23
N GLY A 285 6.84 0.24 7.53
CA GLY A 285 7.17 -1.04 8.17
C GLY A 285 8.49 -0.96 8.97
N PRO A 286 8.82 -2.01 9.74
CA PRO A 286 9.98 -2.05 10.65
C PRO A 286 11.31 -1.62 10.01
N ASP A 287 11.49 -1.87 8.71
CA ASP A 287 12.75 -1.63 7.98
C ASP A 287 12.63 -0.60 6.84
N GLY A 288 11.47 0.06 6.69
CA GLY A 288 11.19 0.94 5.55
C GLY A 288 11.28 2.43 5.84
N VAL A 289 11.33 2.83 7.12
CA VAL A 289 11.46 4.25 7.50
C VAL A 289 12.89 4.73 7.27
N VAL A 290 13.03 5.89 6.62
CA VAL A 290 14.31 6.56 6.36
C VAL A 290 14.47 7.77 7.28
N VAL A 291 13.42 8.61 7.38
CA VAL A 291 13.33 9.70 8.36
C VAL A 291 11.94 9.68 8.96
N LYS A 292 11.87 9.47 10.28
CA LYS A 292 10.63 9.53 11.05
C LYS A 292 10.29 10.98 11.37
N GLY A 293 9.20 11.51 10.85
CA GLY A 293 8.83 12.92 11.05
C GLY A 293 7.57 13.12 11.88
N ASP A 294 7.24 14.40 12.08
CA ASP A 294 5.96 14.84 12.65
C ASP A 294 4.98 15.07 11.48
N LYS A 295 3.89 14.29 11.44
CA LYS A 295 2.85 14.26 10.40
C LYS A 295 3.26 13.79 9.00
N PHE A 296 4.52 13.46 8.77
CA PHE A 296 4.97 12.77 7.57
C PHE A 296 6.24 11.99 7.85
N ASP A 297 6.44 10.89 7.14
CA ASP A 297 7.68 10.11 7.16
C ASP A 297 8.30 10.13 5.76
N LEU A 298 9.62 10.10 5.69
CA LEU A 298 10.35 9.67 4.50
C LEU A 298 10.59 8.16 4.64
N THR A 299 10.12 7.39 3.67
CA THR A 299 10.17 5.93 3.66
C THR A 299 10.80 5.43 2.36
N ALA A 300 10.99 4.12 2.29
CA ALA A 300 11.36 3.39 1.12
C ALA A 300 10.14 2.67 0.51
N ASP A 301 9.95 2.73 -0.81
CA ASP A 301 9.04 1.84 -1.53
C ASP A 301 9.76 1.05 -2.63
N ALA A 302 9.22 -0.10 -3.00
CA ALA A 302 9.79 -0.96 -4.02
C ALA A 302 9.76 -0.28 -5.40
N SER A 303 10.93 -0.14 -6.03
CA SER A 303 11.08 0.34 -7.40
C SER A 303 10.62 -0.72 -8.42
N PRO A 304 9.91 -0.35 -9.49
CA PRO A 304 9.62 -1.25 -10.60
C PRO A 304 10.89 -1.82 -11.24
N SER A 305 11.97 -1.05 -11.37
CA SER A 305 13.25 -1.51 -11.94
C SER A 305 14.16 -2.25 -10.95
N GLY A 306 13.73 -2.37 -9.70
CA GLY A 306 14.43 -3.10 -8.65
C GLY A 306 15.20 -2.19 -7.70
N GLY A 307 14.73 -2.11 -6.46
CA GLY A 307 15.33 -1.23 -5.46
C GLY A 307 14.32 -0.70 -4.47
N SER A 308 14.79 0.23 -3.65
CA SER A 308 13.98 0.99 -2.70
C SER A 308 14.03 2.47 -3.09
N ASN A 309 12.97 2.99 -3.71
CA ASN A 309 12.79 4.40 -4.03
C ASN A 309 12.38 5.18 -2.78
N LEU A 310 12.71 6.47 -2.73
CA LEU A 310 12.22 7.36 -1.69
C LEU A 310 10.73 7.63 -1.87
N GLU A 311 10.00 7.61 -0.76
CA GLU A 311 8.58 7.92 -0.72
C GLU A 311 8.30 8.82 0.49
N TRP A 312 7.55 9.90 0.29
CA TRP A 312 7.05 10.70 1.41
C TRP A 312 5.61 10.30 1.69
N VAL A 313 5.34 9.84 2.90
CA VAL A 313 3.99 9.41 3.33
C VAL A 313 3.52 10.30 4.46
N THR A 314 2.44 11.04 4.23
CA THR A 314 1.84 11.90 5.25
C THR A 314 0.89 11.12 6.17
N ASP A 315 0.77 11.56 7.42
CA ASP A 315 -0.41 11.23 8.22
C ASP A 315 -1.65 11.87 7.59
N PRO A 316 -2.86 11.38 7.87
CA PRO A 316 -4.07 12.06 7.42
C PRO A 316 -4.11 13.51 7.95
N LEU A 317 -4.22 14.47 7.04
CA LEU A 317 -4.23 15.91 7.32
C LEU A 317 -5.65 16.47 7.30
N ASN A 318 -5.97 17.37 8.24
CA ASN A 318 -7.36 17.71 8.56
C ASN A 318 -7.83 19.05 8.00
N ASN A 319 -6.91 19.95 7.64
CA ASN A 319 -7.25 21.27 7.13
C ASN A 319 -6.15 21.86 6.25
N VAL A 320 -6.51 22.90 5.50
CA VAL A 320 -5.62 23.63 4.57
C VAL A 320 -4.33 24.13 5.23
N ALA A 321 -4.36 24.56 6.50
CA ALA A 321 -3.18 25.04 7.20
C ALA A 321 -2.21 23.90 7.55
N GLU A 322 -2.74 22.77 8.01
CA GLU A 322 -1.98 21.54 8.29
C GLU A 322 -1.32 21.02 7.00
N VAL A 323 -2.10 20.92 5.90
CA VAL A 323 -1.58 20.56 4.57
C VAL A 323 -0.48 21.52 4.16
N GLY A 324 -0.70 22.83 4.25
CA GLY A 324 0.30 23.83 3.90
C GLY A 324 1.61 23.68 4.69
N GLY A 325 1.52 23.49 6.00
CA GLY A 325 2.68 23.38 6.89
C GLY A 325 3.48 22.09 6.72
N VAL A 326 2.81 20.95 6.50
CA VAL A 326 3.47 19.66 6.21
C VAL A 326 4.17 19.73 4.86
N LEU A 327 3.49 20.24 3.82
CA LEU A 327 4.08 20.35 2.48
C LEU A 327 5.25 21.34 2.44
N ASP A 328 5.25 22.39 3.27
CA ASP A 328 6.43 23.26 3.42
C ASP A 328 7.65 22.52 4.01
N ARG A 329 7.44 21.58 4.93
CA ARG A 329 8.52 20.73 5.48
C ARG A 329 9.04 19.75 4.43
N ILE A 330 8.13 19.08 3.71
CA ILE A 330 8.47 18.17 2.61
C ILE A 330 9.26 18.91 1.52
N SER A 331 8.80 20.08 1.07
CA SER A 331 9.50 20.88 0.05
C SER A 331 10.88 21.36 0.54
N ARG A 332 11.06 21.67 1.83
CA ARG A 332 12.40 21.98 2.39
C ARG A 332 13.32 20.76 2.37
N MET A 333 12.82 19.59 2.76
CA MET A 333 13.58 18.33 2.71
C MET A 333 13.99 17.97 1.27
N ALA A 334 13.04 18.01 0.34
CA ALA A 334 13.29 17.77 -1.08
C ALA A 334 14.26 18.79 -1.68
N GLY A 335 14.14 20.07 -1.30
CA GLY A 335 15.07 21.12 -1.70
C GLY A 335 16.50 20.87 -1.22
N TYR A 336 16.66 20.42 0.02
CA TYR A 336 17.95 20.02 0.58
C TYR A 336 18.58 18.86 -0.21
N LEU A 337 17.80 17.80 -0.47
CA LEU A 337 18.24 16.66 -1.27
C LEU A 337 18.64 17.10 -2.69
N ASN A 338 17.81 17.91 -3.36
CA ASN A 338 18.09 18.44 -4.70
C ASN A 338 19.39 19.26 -4.76
N GLY A 339 19.72 20.00 -3.70
CA GLY A 339 20.99 20.72 -3.59
C GLY A 339 22.22 19.80 -3.61
N ARG A 340 22.03 18.52 -3.27
CA ARG A 340 23.06 17.47 -3.19
C ARG A 340 22.93 16.41 -4.29
N GLN A 341 22.18 16.70 -5.36
CA GLN A 341 21.97 15.76 -6.49
C GLN A 341 23.25 15.33 -7.24
N ARG A 342 24.39 15.97 -6.97
CA ARG A 342 25.70 15.64 -7.55
C ARG A 342 26.57 14.80 -6.62
N ASP A 343 26.12 14.57 -5.39
CA ASP A 343 26.84 13.74 -4.43
C ASP A 343 26.72 12.26 -4.86
N ALA A 344 27.77 11.47 -4.59
CA ALA A 344 27.73 10.03 -4.86
C ALA A 344 26.64 9.33 -4.04
N TYR A 345 26.43 9.79 -2.81
CA TYR A 345 25.31 9.43 -1.95
C TYR A 345 25.14 10.49 -0.85
N ILE A 346 23.99 10.47 -0.19
CA ILE A 346 23.67 11.30 0.96
C ILE A 346 23.38 10.37 2.16
N PRO A 347 24.12 10.47 3.27
CA PRO A 347 23.75 9.80 4.52
C PRO A 347 22.37 10.26 4.99
N SER A 348 21.50 9.34 5.39
CA SER A 348 20.19 9.69 5.97
C SER A 348 20.33 10.60 7.19
N GLU A 349 21.42 10.46 7.95
CA GLU A 349 21.74 11.28 9.12
C GLU A 349 21.90 12.77 8.79
N ASP A 350 22.22 13.10 7.53
CA ASP A 350 22.33 14.48 7.06
C ASP A 350 20.96 15.06 6.62
N VAL A 351 19.93 14.22 6.47
CA VAL A 351 18.59 14.61 5.99
C VAL A 351 17.76 15.16 7.16
N THR A 352 18.20 16.30 7.68
CA THR A 352 17.55 16.98 8.80
C THR A 352 16.64 18.13 8.34
N ALA A 353 16.75 18.54 7.08
CA ALA A 353 15.92 19.58 6.50
C ALA A 353 14.45 19.14 6.50
N GLY A 354 13.56 19.94 7.09
CA GLY A 354 12.15 19.56 7.29
C GLY A 354 11.86 18.90 8.64
N GLY A 355 12.88 18.60 9.45
CA GLY A 355 12.74 17.97 10.76
C GLY A 355 12.65 16.45 10.70
N GLY A 356 12.43 15.83 11.87
CA GLY A 356 12.36 14.38 12.03
C GLY A 356 13.64 13.75 12.55
N THR A 357 13.58 12.44 12.77
CA THR A 357 14.66 11.60 13.28
C THR A 357 15.09 10.64 12.19
N PRO A 358 16.32 10.76 11.66
CA PRO A 358 16.80 9.87 10.61
C PRO A 358 17.18 8.50 11.18
N GLU A 359 16.83 7.46 10.42
CA GLU A 359 17.41 6.14 10.64
C GLU A 359 18.87 6.13 10.24
N ARG A 360 19.70 5.39 10.98
CA ARG A 360 21.15 5.36 10.74
C ARG A 360 21.54 4.33 9.69
N GLN A 361 22.74 4.51 9.13
CA GLN A 361 23.36 3.58 8.17
C GLN A 361 22.59 3.45 6.85
N LEU A 362 21.77 4.45 6.50
CA LEU A 362 21.12 4.50 5.20
C LEU A 362 21.85 5.48 4.27
N ARG A 363 21.83 5.16 2.99
CA ARG A 363 22.48 5.93 1.92
C ARG A 363 21.46 6.19 0.82
N ILE A 364 21.24 7.46 0.54
CA ILE A 364 20.35 7.92 -0.52
C ILE A 364 21.19 8.23 -1.75
N TYR A 365 20.84 7.60 -2.87
CA TYR A 365 21.53 7.71 -4.14
C TYR A 365 20.70 8.55 -5.12
N PRO A 366 21.22 9.72 -5.54
CA PRO A 366 20.58 10.52 -6.57
C PRO A 366 20.41 9.76 -7.89
N PHE A 367 19.27 9.95 -8.54
CA PHE A 367 18.98 9.35 -9.84
C PHE A 367 18.40 10.40 -10.80
N GLY A 368 18.96 10.51 -12.01
CA GLY A 368 18.36 11.26 -13.11
C GLY A 368 18.24 12.78 -12.91
N GLY A 369 18.98 13.37 -11.98
CA GLY A 369 18.93 14.80 -11.64
C GLY A 369 17.99 15.11 -10.47
N ALA A 370 17.34 16.27 -10.48
CA ALA A 370 16.49 16.72 -9.38
C ALA A 370 15.30 15.78 -9.17
N LEU A 371 14.89 15.65 -7.91
CA LEU A 371 13.73 14.87 -7.48
C LEU A 371 12.48 15.29 -8.28
N LYS A 372 11.83 14.26 -8.83
CA LYS A 372 10.53 14.34 -9.46
C LYS A 372 9.62 13.34 -8.78
N PHE A 373 8.36 13.74 -8.62
CA PHE A 373 7.40 13.02 -7.81
C PHE A 373 6.25 12.49 -8.66
N ALA A 374 5.64 11.40 -8.19
CA ALA A 374 4.37 10.86 -8.68
C ALA A 374 3.32 10.91 -7.56
N PRO A 375 2.67 12.06 -7.30
CA PRO A 375 1.78 12.24 -6.16
C PRO A 375 0.52 11.39 -6.23
N GLN A 376 0.08 10.91 -5.07
CA GLN A 376 -1.17 10.17 -4.86
C GLN A 376 -1.91 10.76 -3.66
N THR A 377 -3.23 10.58 -3.62
CA THR A 377 -4.06 11.08 -2.51
C THR A 377 -5.05 10.02 -2.07
N THR A 378 -5.08 9.70 -0.77
CA THR A 378 -6.08 8.82 -0.15
C THR A 378 -7.05 9.66 0.66
N ALA A 379 -8.35 9.49 0.42
CA ALA A 379 -9.38 10.26 1.11
C ALA A 379 -10.72 9.54 1.21
N GLY A 380 -11.52 10.01 2.18
CA GLY A 380 -12.94 9.72 2.27
C GLY A 380 -13.71 10.51 1.23
N VAL A 381 -14.53 9.82 0.43
CA VAL A 381 -15.39 10.42 -0.58
C VAL A 381 -16.82 9.94 -0.42
N ARG A 382 -17.77 10.86 -0.61
CA ARG A 382 -19.19 10.51 -0.68
C ARG A 382 -19.49 9.70 -1.93
N LEU A 383 -20.06 8.52 -1.74
CA LEU A 383 -20.41 7.62 -2.82
C LEU A 383 -21.35 8.30 -3.84
N ASP A 384 -22.37 9.03 -3.37
CA ASP A 384 -23.33 9.76 -4.20
C ASP A 384 -22.73 10.95 -5.00
N ARG A 385 -21.48 11.32 -4.69
CA ARG A 385 -20.77 12.43 -5.33
C ARG A 385 -19.61 11.98 -6.21
N LEU A 386 -19.25 10.71 -6.15
CA LEU A 386 -18.16 10.18 -6.95
C LEU A 386 -18.38 10.39 -8.47
N PRO A 387 -19.59 10.21 -9.03
CA PRO A 387 -19.85 10.55 -10.44
C PRO A 387 -19.68 12.06 -10.74
N ASP A 388 -20.03 12.95 -9.81
CA ASP A 388 -19.84 14.41 -9.98
C ASP A 388 -18.35 14.76 -10.10
N LEU A 389 -17.50 14.11 -9.30
CA LEU A 389 -16.04 14.26 -9.37
C LEU A 389 -15.51 13.84 -10.75
N ILE A 390 -15.86 12.64 -11.20
CA ILE A 390 -15.40 12.13 -12.49
C ILE A 390 -15.95 12.97 -13.64
N GLY A 391 -17.22 13.39 -13.58
CA GLY A 391 -17.80 14.30 -14.57
C GLY A 391 -17.07 15.65 -14.63
N TYR A 392 -16.74 16.23 -13.48
CA TYR A 392 -15.96 17.47 -13.41
C TYR A 392 -14.56 17.33 -14.02
N LEU A 393 -13.89 16.19 -13.81
CA LEU A 393 -12.56 15.91 -14.35
C LEU A 393 -12.60 15.47 -15.83
N SER A 394 -13.70 14.87 -16.30
CA SER A 394 -13.85 14.35 -17.67
C SER A 394 -14.43 15.36 -18.66
N ASP A 395 -15.10 16.42 -18.18
CA ASP A 395 -15.74 17.46 -18.99
C ASP A 395 -14.72 18.42 -19.65
N ALA A 396 -13.84 17.84 -20.46
CA ALA A 396 -13.19 18.47 -21.59
C ALA A 396 -13.83 17.88 -22.86
N LYS A 397 -14.96 18.41 -23.32
CA LYS A 397 -15.37 18.12 -24.70
C LYS A 397 -14.29 18.67 -25.62
N GLU A 398 -13.50 17.80 -26.23
CA GLU A 398 -12.70 18.15 -27.40
C GLU A 398 -13.64 18.74 -28.48
N PRO A 399 -13.22 19.78 -29.22
CA PRO A 399 -13.99 20.24 -30.35
C PRO A 399 -14.02 19.12 -31.39
N GLU A 400 -15.22 18.66 -31.76
CA GLU A 400 -15.43 17.78 -32.92
C GLU A 400 -14.70 18.40 -34.13
N GLU A 401 -13.70 17.72 -34.68
CA GLU A 401 -13.19 18.01 -36.02
C GLU A 401 -14.30 17.66 -37.03
N LYS A 402 -15.23 18.60 -37.23
CA LYS A 402 -16.03 18.61 -38.46
C LYS A 402 -15.09 19.03 -39.59
N GLY A 403 -14.72 18.05 -40.39
CA GLY A 403 -13.90 18.23 -41.57
C GLY A 403 -14.46 19.35 -42.46
N ILE A 404 -13.61 20.32 -42.77
CA ILE A 404 -13.84 21.30 -43.84
C ILE A 404 -12.49 21.53 -44.51
N GLY A 405 -12.36 21.02 -45.73
CA GLY A 405 -11.36 21.51 -46.67
C GLY A 405 -11.68 22.95 -47.07
N GLY A 406 -10.63 23.73 -47.32
CA GLY A 406 -10.73 25.00 -48.05
C GLY A 406 -10.94 26.25 -47.20
N ALA A 407 -9.84 26.97 -47.02
CA ALA A 407 -9.71 28.44 -47.04
C ALA A 407 -10.52 29.34 -46.07
N VAL A 408 -9.75 30.21 -45.39
CA VAL A 408 -10.11 31.51 -44.77
C VAL A 408 -10.68 31.51 -43.34
N ARG A 409 -9.74 31.58 -42.39
CA ARG A 409 -9.62 32.55 -41.28
C ARG A 409 -10.90 33.30 -40.82
N GLY A 410 -11.37 32.97 -39.62
CA GLY A 410 -12.22 33.83 -38.79
C GLY A 410 -13.33 33.03 -38.11
N VAL A 411 -13.51 33.23 -36.80
CA VAL A 411 -14.50 32.55 -35.93
C VAL A 411 -14.02 31.22 -35.32
N TYR A 412 -12.93 31.27 -34.57
CA TYR A 412 -12.85 30.39 -33.38
C TYR A 412 -13.82 30.95 -32.35
N GLY A 413 -15.00 30.32 -32.25
CA GLY A 413 -15.95 30.59 -31.19
C GLY A 413 -15.26 30.40 -29.83
N LYS A 414 -15.33 31.43 -28.98
CA LYS A 414 -14.78 31.44 -27.62
C LYS A 414 -15.18 30.16 -26.88
N LEU A 415 -14.24 29.23 -26.70
CA LEU A 415 -14.31 28.27 -25.62
C LEU A 415 -14.49 29.09 -24.34
N THR A 416 -15.58 28.84 -23.60
CA THR A 416 -15.86 29.59 -22.38
C THR A 416 -14.74 29.30 -21.37
N HIS A 417 -14.31 30.31 -20.62
CA HIS A 417 -13.26 30.18 -19.59
C HIS A 417 -13.45 28.99 -18.63
N THR A 418 -14.68 28.50 -18.48
CA THR A 418 -15.03 27.33 -17.66
C THR A 418 -14.55 26.00 -18.25
N LYS A 419 -14.61 25.81 -19.58
CA LYS A 419 -14.17 24.56 -20.23
C LYS A 419 -12.65 24.42 -20.20
N GLU A 420 -11.93 25.50 -20.50
CA GLU A 420 -10.46 25.55 -20.40
C GLU A 420 -9.97 25.25 -18.98
N ARG A 421 -10.70 25.74 -17.96
CA ARG A 421 -10.39 25.48 -16.54
C ARG A 421 -10.59 24.01 -16.14
N ARG A 422 -11.58 23.30 -16.69
CA ARG A 422 -11.81 21.88 -16.40
C ARG A 422 -10.77 20.97 -17.04
N ALA A 423 -10.48 21.20 -18.32
CA ALA A 423 -9.38 20.52 -19.01
C ALA A 423 -8.03 20.77 -18.30
N GLN A 424 -7.82 21.96 -17.74
CA GLN A 424 -6.66 22.26 -16.92
C GLN A 424 -6.69 21.52 -15.58
N ALA A 425 -7.84 21.43 -14.90
CA ALA A 425 -7.98 20.67 -13.66
C ALA A 425 -7.61 19.20 -13.85
N GLN A 426 -8.08 18.59 -14.95
CA GLN A 426 -7.72 17.23 -15.32
C GLN A 426 -6.22 17.11 -15.57
N ARG A 427 -5.61 18.00 -16.37
CA ARG A 427 -4.15 17.97 -16.59
C ARG A 427 -3.34 18.19 -15.31
N ASP A 428 -3.86 18.99 -14.39
CA ASP A 428 -3.19 19.26 -13.12
C ASP A 428 -3.26 18.07 -12.16
N LEU A 429 -4.37 17.31 -12.19
CA LEU A 429 -4.66 16.19 -11.28
C LEU A 429 -4.48 14.79 -11.88
N PHE A 430 -4.45 14.63 -13.20
CA PHE A 430 -4.36 13.36 -13.95
C PHE A 430 -3.58 13.56 -15.26
N GLY A 431 -2.25 13.51 -15.18
CA GLY A 431 -1.33 13.81 -16.29
C GLY A 431 -1.46 12.88 -17.53
N GLY A 432 -1.98 11.66 -17.37
CA GLY A 432 -2.17 10.65 -18.43
C GLY A 432 -3.63 10.38 -18.81
N GLY A 433 -4.58 11.20 -18.31
CA GLY A 433 -6.02 10.96 -18.48
C GLY A 433 -6.63 10.12 -17.32
N LEU A 434 -7.95 9.95 -17.34
CA LEU A 434 -8.71 9.26 -16.28
C LEU A 434 -8.88 7.75 -16.51
N GLY A 435 -8.28 7.21 -17.58
CA GLY A 435 -8.44 5.80 -17.96
C GLY A 435 -9.91 5.42 -18.21
N THR A 436 -10.35 4.33 -17.59
CA THR A 436 -11.69 3.74 -17.76
C THR A 436 -12.81 4.48 -17.02
N LEU A 437 -12.49 5.43 -16.13
CA LEU A 437 -13.46 6.12 -15.28
C LEU A 437 -14.56 6.88 -16.03
N PRO A 438 -14.29 7.62 -17.12
CA PRO A 438 -15.36 8.32 -17.86
C PRO A 438 -16.36 7.37 -18.50
N ALA A 439 -15.89 6.24 -19.05
CA ALA A 439 -16.74 5.22 -19.64
C ALA A 439 -17.58 4.52 -18.57
N ALA A 440 -16.96 4.13 -17.45
CA ALA A 440 -17.64 3.54 -16.30
C ALA A 440 -18.71 4.48 -15.73
N LYS A 441 -18.44 5.79 -15.67
CA LYS A 441 -19.42 6.80 -15.22
C LYS A 441 -20.66 6.81 -16.13
N ALA A 442 -20.43 6.96 -17.44
CA ALA A 442 -21.53 7.04 -18.41
C ALA A 442 -22.36 5.75 -18.45
N GLY A 443 -21.72 4.60 -18.24
CA GLY A 443 -22.40 3.31 -18.13
C GLY A 443 -23.19 3.15 -16.84
N ALA A 444 -22.64 3.53 -15.70
CA ALA A 444 -23.34 3.47 -14.42
C ALA A 444 -24.57 4.39 -14.37
N GLU A 445 -24.47 5.61 -14.91
CA GLU A 445 -25.62 6.54 -14.98
C GLU A 445 -26.77 5.95 -15.82
N ARG A 446 -26.44 5.25 -16.91
CA ARG A 446 -27.43 4.55 -17.75
C ARG A 446 -28.03 3.34 -17.03
N ALA A 447 -27.21 2.40 -16.61
CA ALA A 447 -27.67 1.12 -16.06
C ALA A 447 -28.46 1.31 -14.74
N VAL A 448 -28.01 2.22 -13.87
CA VAL A 448 -28.72 2.54 -12.63
C VAL A 448 -29.99 3.36 -12.90
N GLY A 449 -29.98 4.22 -13.92
CA GLY A 449 -31.18 4.92 -14.38
C GLY A 449 -32.27 3.96 -14.86
N GLU A 450 -31.90 3.02 -15.73
CA GLU A 450 -32.80 1.97 -16.24
C GLU A 450 -33.32 1.06 -15.11
N PHE A 451 -32.46 0.68 -14.16
CA PHE A 451 -32.88 -0.05 -12.95
C PHE A 451 -33.86 0.75 -12.10
N GLY A 452 -33.63 2.05 -11.93
CA GLY A 452 -34.53 2.94 -11.20
C GLY A 452 -35.89 3.12 -11.87
N ASP A 453 -35.92 3.21 -13.21
CA ASP A 453 -37.16 3.33 -13.99
C ASP A 453 -37.98 2.03 -14.00
N ALA A 454 -37.29 0.89 -14.02
CA ALA A 454 -37.89 -0.44 -14.01
C ALA A 454 -38.10 -1.03 -12.60
N ALA A 455 -37.89 -0.23 -11.54
CA ALA A 455 -37.70 -0.68 -10.17
C ALA A 455 -38.58 -1.90 -9.80
N PRO A 456 -37.99 -3.02 -9.36
CA PRO A 456 -38.72 -4.21 -8.95
C PRO A 456 -39.80 -3.90 -7.91
N GLU A 457 -40.92 -4.63 -7.95
CA GLU A 457 -42.00 -4.45 -6.96
C GLU A 457 -41.44 -4.49 -5.53
N GLY A 458 -41.70 -3.43 -4.76
CA GLY A 458 -41.30 -3.32 -3.35
C GLY A 458 -40.10 -2.42 -3.06
N ILE A 459 -39.43 -1.84 -4.06
CA ILE A 459 -38.31 -0.90 -3.84
C ILE A 459 -38.68 0.50 -4.30
N SER A 460 -38.48 1.47 -3.40
CA SER A 460 -38.57 2.89 -3.73
C SER A 460 -37.21 3.54 -3.53
N LEU A 461 -36.62 4.07 -4.61
CA LEU A 461 -35.30 4.71 -4.58
C LEU A 461 -35.45 6.23 -4.55
N SER A 462 -34.89 6.88 -3.54
CA SER A 462 -34.71 8.33 -3.57
C SER A 462 -33.59 8.73 -4.54
N LYS A 463 -33.51 10.02 -4.88
CA LYS A 463 -32.40 10.55 -5.70
C LYS A 463 -31.04 10.31 -5.06
N THR A 464 -30.96 10.31 -3.73
CA THR A 464 -29.71 10.05 -3.00
C THR A 464 -29.32 8.58 -3.13
N ASP A 465 -30.30 7.67 -3.09
CA ASP A 465 -30.07 6.23 -3.21
C ASP A 465 -29.58 5.88 -4.61
N ILE A 466 -30.20 6.48 -5.64
CA ILE A 466 -29.74 6.39 -7.03
C ILE A 466 -28.31 6.89 -7.14
N GLY A 467 -28.00 8.07 -6.60
CA GLY A 467 -26.65 8.64 -6.65
C GLY A 467 -25.61 7.73 -5.99
N GLY A 468 -25.90 7.21 -4.80
CA GLY A 468 -25.02 6.26 -4.09
C GLY A 468 -24.79 4.98 -4.88
N LEU A 469 -25.87 4.37 -5.41
CA LEU A 469 -25.76 3.17 -6.24
C LEU A 469 -24.96 3.44 -7.52
N THR A 470 -25.20 4.56 -8.21
CA THR A 470 -24.41 4.99 -9.37
C THR A 470 -22.92 5.13 -9.04
N GLY A 471 -22.58 5.71 -7.89
CA GLY A 471 -21.19 5.85 -7.45
C GLY A 471 -20.48 4.51 -7.27
N LEU A 472 -21.12 3.55 -6.57
CA LEU A 472 -20.55 2.21 -6.37
C LEU A 472 -20.43 1.44 -7.69
N VAL A 473 -21.51 1.40 -8.47
CA VAL A 473 -21.56 0.70 -9.76
C VAL A 473 -20.52 1.27 -10.73
N MET A 474 -20.33 2.60 -10.75
CA MET A 474 -19.27 3.24 -11.53
C MET A 474 -17.88 2.73 -11.12
N HIS A 475 -17.60 2.67 -9.82
CA HIS A 475 -16.28 2.26 -9.35
C HIS A 475 -16.01 0.79 -9.68
N LEU A 476 -16.98 -0.10 -9.46
CA LEU A 476 -16.89 -1.51 -9.82
C LEU A 476 -16.75 -1.73 -11.33
N ALA A 477 -17.54 -1.02 -12.14
CA ALA A 477 -17.45 -1.10 -13.61
C ALA A 477 -16.06 -0.64 -14.10
N SER A 478 -15.44 0.34 -13.45
CA SER A 478 -14.09 0.79 -13.82
C SER A 478 -13.02 -0.30 -13.63
N TYR A 479 -13.16 -1.15 -12.61
CA TYR A 479 -12.30 -2.31 -12.37
C TYR A 479 -12.53 -3.42 -13.40
N VAL A 480 -13.79 -3.68 -13.78
CA VAL A 480 -14.12 -4.65 -14.84
C VAL A 480 -13.49 -4.23 -16.16
N LEU A 481 -13.61 -2.96 -16.54
CA LEU A 481 -13.02 -2.42 -17.76
C LEU A 481 -11.49 -2.46 -17.71
N ALA A 482 -10.87 -1.99 -16.62
CA ALA A 482 -9.43 -1.95 -16.50
C ALA A 482 -8.80 -3.35 -16.46
N GLY A 483 -9.48 -4.32 -15.83
CA GLY A 483 -9.05 -5.72 -15.78
C GLY A 483 -9.02 -6.39 -17.14
N GLU A 484 -9.94 -6.02 -18.04
CA GLU A 484 -9.98 -6.48 -19.43
C GLU A 484 -8.84 -5.88 -20.28
N GLU A 485 -8.45 -4.63 -20.01
CA GLU A 485 -7.41 -3.90 -20.75
C GLU A 485 -5.98 -4.24 -20.29
N LEU A 486 -5.82 -5.04 -19.22
CA LEU A 486 -4.52 -5.43 -18.69
C LEU A 486 -3.68 -6.18 -19.74
N GLN A 487 -2.47 -5.69 -19.94
CA GLN A 487 -1.47 -6.39 -20.73
C GLN A 487 -0.89 -7.56 -19.93
N ALA A 488 -0.46 -8.62 -20.62
CA ALA A 488 0.23 -9.72 -19.98
C ALA A 488 1.48 -9.20 -19.25
N GLY A 489 1.64 -9.61 -18.00
CA GLY A 489 2.71 -9.17 -17.12
C GLY A 489 2.47 -7.82 -16.42
N ALA A 490 1.29 -7.20 -16.58
CA ALA A 490 0.98 -5.99 -15.83
C ALA A 490 0.97 -6.26 -14.32
N ASN A 491 1.36 -5.25 -13.52
CA ASN A 491 1.16 -5.31 -12.08
C ASN A 491 -0.33 -5.39 -11.76
N ALA A 492 -0.73 -6.30 -10.87
CA ALA A 492 -2.14 -6.55 -10.60
C ALA A 492 -2.92 -5.32 -10.06
N LYS A 493 -2.25 -4.38 -9.37
CA LYS A 493 -2.86 -3.10 -8.95
C LYS A 493 -3.37 -2.26 -10.12
N SER A 494 -2.89 -2.52 -11.33
CA SER A 494 -3.31 -1.79 -12.52
C SER A 494 -4.80 -1.98 -12.81
N ILE A 495 -5.42 -3.05 -12.29
CA ILE A 495 -6.88 -3.26 -12.36
C ILE A 495 -7.68 -2.12 -11.71
N ALA A 496 -7.10 -1.43 -10.73
CA ALA A 496 -7.78 -0.32 -10.07
C ALA A 496 -7.81 0.98 -10.93
N GLY A 497 -7.04 1.03 -12.02
CA GLY A 497 -6.91 2.23 -12.83
C GLY A 497 -6.50 3.46 -12.00
N GLY A 498 -7.17 4.59 -12.27
CA GLY A 498 -6.92 5.89 -11.61
C GLY A 498 -7.63 6.09 -10.27
N LEU A 499 -8.58 5.22 -9.89
CA LEU A 499 -9.32 5.33 -8.63
C LEU A 499 -9.34 3.96 -7.95
N MET A 500 -8.61 3.83 -6.85
CA MET A 500 -8.48 2.56 -6.14
C MET A 500 -9.28 2.56 -4.84
N ALA A 501 -10.08 1.52 -4.63
CA ALA A 501 -10.71 1.27 -3.34
C ALA A 501 -9.62 0.94 -2.30
N ARG A 502 -9.59 1.70 -1.21
CA ARG A 502 -8.67 1.46 -0.09
C ARG A 502 -9.35 0.69 1.04
N THR A 503 -10.66 0.76 1.14
CA THR A 503 -11.49 -0.13 1.97
C THR A 503 -12.30 -1.09 1.09
N ASP A 504 -12.79 -2.18 1.68
CA ASP A 504 -13.50 -3.29 1.02
C ASP A 504 -14.77 -2.83 0.26
N PHE A 505 -15.01 -3.37 -0.94
CA PHE A 505 -16.22 -3.03 -1.73
C PHE A 505 -17.54 -3.50 -1.10
N GLY A 506 -17.56 -4.59 -0.34
CA GLY A 506 -18.65 -4.98 0.55
C GLY A 506 -18.90 -3.95 1.65
N ARG A 507 -17.84 -3.31 2.18
CA ARG A 507 -18.01 -2.15 3.09
C ARG A 507 -18.64 -0.96 2.35
N HIS A 508 -18.23 -0.69 1.11
CA HIS A 508 -18.83 0.38 0.29
C HIS A 508 -20.29 0.09 -0.03
N PHE A 509 -20.64 -1.17 -0.31
CA PHE A 509 -22.03 -1.62 -0.46
C PHE A 509 -22.84 -1.38 0.81
N GLY A 510 -22.24 -1.59 1.99
CA GLY A 510 -22.82 -1.26 3.28
C GLY A 510 -23.19 0.22 3.47
N LEU A 511 -22.66 1.14 2.65
CA LEU A 511 -23.01 2.56 2.66
C LEU A 511 -24.31 2.88 1.90
N LEU A 512 -24.86 1.92 1.16
CA LEU A 512 -26.11 2.08 0.43
C LEU A 512 -27.33 2.06 1.38
N ALA A 513 -28.43 2.62 0.89
CA ALA A 513 -29.71 2.62 1.61
C ALA A 513 -30.18 1.19 1.89
N GLU A 514 -30.85 1.00 3.03
CA GLU A 514 -31.28 -0.31 3.53
C GLU A 514 -32.08 -1.11 2.49
N GLY A 515 -33.11 -0.52 1.88
CA GLY A 515 -33.90 -1.23 0.86
C GLY A 515 -33.11 -1.63 -0.39
N VAL A 516 -32.06 -0.89 -0.75
CA VAL A 516 -31.15 -1.28 -1.85
C VAL A 516 -30.32 -2.49 -1.43
N ARG A 517 -29.80 -2.46 -0.20
CA ARG A 517 -28.98 -3.55 0.35
C ARG A 517 -29.81 -4.83 0.44
N GLU A 518 -30.99 -4.77 1.08
CA GLU A 518 -31.89 -5.92 1.23
C GLU A 518 -32.22 -6.58 -0.11
N TYR A 519 -32.52 -5.77 -1.14
CA TYR A 519 -32.82 -6.31 -2.45
C TYR A 519 -31.65 -7.06 -3.08
N PHE A 520 -30.47 -6.44 -3.17
CA PHE A 520 -29.32 -7.05 -3.83
C PHE A 520 -28.69 -8.17 -3.00
N THR A 521 -28.85 -8.17 -1.67
CA THR A 521 -28.51 -9.32 -0.83
C THR A 521 -29.42 -10.51 -1.15
N ALA A 522 -30.72 -10.27 -1.37
CA ALA A 522 -31.68 -11.31 -1.77
C ALA A 522 -31.55 -11.73 -3.26
N HIS A 523 -31.08 -10.84 -4.12
CA HIS A 523 -30.97 -11.04 -5.58
C HIS A 523 -29.57 -10.67 -6.10
N PRO A 524 -28.51 -11.38 -5.66
CA PRO A 524 -27.14 -10.97 -5.96
C PRO A 524 -26.79 -11.05 -7.45
N ASP A 525 -27.45 -11.92 -8.23
CA ASP A 525 -27.26 -11.96 -9.69
C ASP A 525 -27.76 -10.69 -10.39
N HIS A 526 -28.80 -10.03 -9.86
CA HIS A 526 -29.24 -8.74 -10.41
C HIS A 526 -28.19 -7.63 -10.18
N PHE A 527 -27.42 -7.72 -9.09
CA PHE A 527 -26.29 -6.80 -8.86
C PHE A 527 -25.16 -7.05 -9.85
N VAL A 528 -24.86 -8.32 -10.14
CA VAL A 528 -23.89 -8.72 -11.17
C VAL A 528 -24.31 -8.14 -12.53
N ASP A 529 -25.56 -8.34 -12.93
CA ASP A 529 -26.08 -7.84 -14.22
C ASP A 529 -26.03 -6.31 -14.30
N LEU A 530 -26.38 -5.62 -13.22
CA LEU A 530 -26.32 -4.16 -13.15
C LEU A 530 -24.89 -3.63 -13.38
N VAL A 531 -23.90 -4.21 -12.70
CA VAL A 531 -22.50 -3.77 -12.85
C VAL A 531 -21.94 -4.14 -14.23
N LEU A 532 -22.25 -5.33 -14.74
CA LEU A 532 -21.82 -5.75 -16.08
C LEU A 532 -22.47 -4.90 -17.17
N SER A 533 -23.74 -4.51 -17.03
CA SER A 533 -24.38 -3.59 -17.96
C SER A 533 -23.77 -2.19 -17.91
N ALA A 534 -23.41 -1.70 -16.71
CA ALA A 534 -22.66 -0.46 -16.58
C ALA A 534 -21.28 -0.52 -17.27
N ALA A 535 -20.66 -1.70 -17.36
CA ALA A 535 -19.43 -1.91 -18.12
C ALA A 535 -19.66 -2.18 -19.63
N ASN A 536 -20.90 -2.27 -20.11
CA ASN A 536 -21.27 -2.81 -21.43
C ASN A 536 -20.63 -4.20 -21.67
N ARG A 537 -20.81 -5.10 -20.69
CA ARG A 537 -20.24 -6.45 -20.65
C ARG A 537 -21.29 -7.48 -20.19
N GLU A 538 -22.54 -7.26 -20.56
CA GLU A 538 -23.65 -8.17 -20.29
C GLU A 538 -23.31 -9.61 -20.74
N GLY A 539 -23.71 -10.61 -19.94
CA GLY A 539 -23.44 -12.02 -20.24
C GLY A 539 -21.98 -12.46 -20.09
N SER A 540 -21.04 -11.56 -19.79
CA SER A 540 -19.61 -11.89 -19.59
C SER A 540 -19.26 -12.34 -18.17
N GLY A 541 -20.25 -12.67 -17.35
CA GLY A 541 -20.05 -12.98 -15.94
C GLY A 541 -19.05 -14.12 -15.67
N GLY A 542 -19.04 -15.14 -16.54
CA GLY A 542 -18.10 -16.26 -16.48
C GLY A 542 -16.69 -15.94 -17.00
N THR A 543 -16.44 -14.73 -17.52
CA THR A 543 -15.11 -14.29 -17.95
C THR A 543 -14.26 -13.94 -16.73
N LYS A 544 -12.95 -14.21 -16.81
CA LYS A 544 -11.98 -13.80 -15.80
C LYS A 544 -12.01 -12.29 -15.60
N LEU A 545 -11.86 -11.88 -14.35
CA LEU A 545 -11.77 -10.47 -13.99
C LEU A 545 -10.45 -9.85 -14.47
N PHE A 546 -9.35 -10.60 -14.35
CA PHE A 546 -8.07 -10.28 -14.95
C PHE A 546 -8.00 -10.92 -16.34
N GLY A 547 -7.99 -10.09 -17.40
CA GLY A 547 -8.02 -10.55 -18.79
C GLY A 547 -6.71 -11.21 -19.26
N ALA A 548 -5.62 -11.00 -18.55
CA ALA A 548 -4.30 -11.55 -18.85
C ALA A 548 -3.56 -11.94 -17.55
N PRO A 549 -2.53 -12.82 -17.63
CA PRO A 549 -1.67 -13.11 -16.50
C PRO A 549 -0.99 -11.83 -15.98
N VAL A 550 -0.93 -11.69 -14.66
CA VAL A 550 -0.35 -10.52 -13.98
C VAL A 550 0.96 -10.89 -13.28
N GLU A 551 1.86 -9.92 -13.13
CA GLU A 551 3.15 -10.14 -12.45
C GLU A 551 3.02 -10.13 -10.92
N ARG A 552 3.72 -11.06 -10.26
CA ARG A 552 4.00 -11.09 -8.81
C ARG A 552 5.49 -10.94 -8.52
N GLY A 553 5.83 -10.39 -7.37
CA GLY A 553 7.20 -10.38 -6.81
C GLY A 553 7.95 -9.05 -6.95
N LEU A 554 9.12 -8.97 -6.31
CA LEU A 554 10.05 -7.84 -6.47
C LEU A 554 10.64 -7.87 -7.88
N ALA A 555 11.21 -6.78 -8.38
CA ALA A 555 11.70 -6.67 -9.76
C ALA A 555 12.62 -7.82 -10.23
N ASN A 556 13.28 -8.53 -9.30
CA ASN A 556 14.23 -9.60 -9.59
C ASN A 556 13.65 -11.02 -9.44
N ASP A 557 12.38 -11.17 -9.04
CA ASP A 557 11.69 -12.45 -8.91
C ASP A 557 10.24 -12.29 -9.38
N ARG A 558 10.11 -11.99 -10.68
CA ARG A 558 8.81 -11.77 -11.32
C ARG A 558 8.32 -13.05 -11.95
N THR A 559 7.27 -13.59 -11.38
CA THR A 559 6.54 -14.72 -11.98
C THR A 559 5.17 -14.24 -12.42
N GLN A 560 4.73 -14.67 -13.60
CA GLN A 560 3.37 -14.39 -14.06
C GLN A 560 2.41 -15.36 -13.39
N THR A 561 1.29 -14.84 -12.88
CA THR A 561 0.24 -15.63 -12.25
C THR A 561 -1.07 -15.36 -12.99
N ASP A 562 -1.74 -16.43 -13.39
CA ASP A 562 -3.07 -16.39 -13.95
C ASP A 562 -4.09 -16.43 -12.81
N ILE A 563 -5.05 -15.50 -12.79
CA ILE A 563 -6.04 -15.39 -11.71
C ILE A 563 -7.37 -15.92 -12.23
N ALA A 564 -7.85 -17.01 -11.63
CA ALA A 564 -9.08 -17.68 -12.06
C ALA A 564 -10.38 -16.96 -11.65
N LEU A 565 -10.31 -15.96 -10.76
CA LEU A 565 -11.46 -15.21 -10.27
C LEU A 565 -12.27 -14.59 -11.43
N THR A 566 -13.53 -15.00 -11.56
CA THR A 566 -14.46 -14.48 -12.57
C THR A 566 -15.16 -13.21 -12.11
N ARG A 567 -15.67 -12.44 -13.08
CA ARG A 567 -16.45 -11.21 -12.82
C ARG A 567 -17.66 -11.50 -11.94
N SER A 568 -18.43 -12.55 -12.25
CA SER A 568 -19.61 -12.92 -11.45
C SER A 568 -19.24 -13.39 -10.03
N GLN A 569 -18.16 -14.16 -9.86
CA GLN A 569 -17.75 -14.59 -8.51
C GLN A 569 -17.45 -13.37 -7.63
N TRP A 570 -16.66 -12.43 -8.12
CA TRP A 570 -16.33 -11.22 -7.38
C TRP A 570 -17.56 -10.35 -7.11
N LEU A 571 -18.34 -10.03 -8.15
CA LEU A 571 -19.49 -9.13 -8.02
C LEU A 571 -20.62 -9.71 -7.18
N ARG A 572 -20.84 -11.04 -7.21
CA ARG A 572 -21.87 -11.72 -6.40
C ARG A 572 -21.53 -11.71 -4.90
N ALA A 573 -20.25 -11.65 -4.55
CA ALA A 573 -19.78 -11.64 -3.17
C ALA A 573 -20.04 -10.28 -2.47
N ILE A 574 -20.05 -9.18 -3.22
CA ILE A 574 -20.17 -7.81 -2.67
C ILE A 574 -21.48 -7.58 -1.90
N PRO A 575 -22.68 -7.92 -2.41
CA PRO A 575 -23.92 -7.79 -1.65
C PRO A 575 -24.00 -8.66 -0.40
N GLN A 576 -23.12 -9.66 -0.27
CA GLN A 576 -22.99 -10.52 0.91
C GLN A 576 -21.97 -9.94 1.92
N GLY A 577 -21.38 -8.77 1.65
CA GLY A 577 -20.40 -8.12 2.52
C GLY A 577 -18.95 -8.55 2.28
N HIS A 578 -18.68 -9.24 1.17
CA HIS A 578 -17.37 -9.78 0.84
C HIS A 578 -16.73 -9.05 -0.35
N ASP A 579 -15.43 -8.77 -0.27
CA ASP A 579 -14.62 -8.35 -1.42
C ASP A 579 -13.50 -9.36 -1.67
N LEU A 580 -13.65 -10.14 -2.73
CA LEU A 580 -12.69 -11.19 -3.11
C LEU A 580 -11.37 -10.64 -3.69
N LEU A 581 -11.26 -9.33 -3.92
CA LEU A 581 -10.00 -8.70 -4.32
C LEU A 581 -9.14 -8.25 -3.14
N LYS A 582 -9.67 -8.23 -1.91
CA LYS A 582 -8.93 -7.70 -0.75
C LYS A 582 -7.78 -8.60 -0.33
N ASN A 583 -6.87 -8.07 0.50
CA ASN A 583 -5.73 -8.80 1.04
C ASN A 583 -6.11 -10.20 1.54
N THR A 584 -5.43 -11.24 1.07
CA THR A 584 -5.69 -12.62 1.49
C THR A 584 -5.56 -12.80 2.99
N GLN A 585 -4.76 -12.01 3.69
CA GLN A 585 -4.69 -12.04 5.16
C GLN A 585 -6.00 -11.58 5.83
N HIS A 586 -6.84 -10.82 5.11
CA HIS A 586 -8.15 -10.35 5.54
C HIS A 586 -9.31 -11.16 4.95
N LEU A 587 -9.02 -12.18 4.12
CA LEU A 587 -10.04 -13.12 3.67
C LEU A 587 -10.38 -14.10 4.79
N THR A 588 -11.68 -14.30 5.03
CA THR A 588 -12.21 -15.35 5.89
C THR A 588 -11.88 -16.74 5.30
N ALA A 589 -12.01 -17.79 6.10
CA ALA A 589 -11.83 -19.16 5.61
C ALA A 589 -12.80 -19.48 4.45
N GLU A 590 -14.03 -18.95 4.52
CA GLU A 590 -15.04 -19.08 3.46
C GLU A 590 -14.63 -18.33 2.19
N GLU A 591 -14.24 -17.06 2.28
CA GLU A 591 -13.82 -16.26 1.12
C GLU A 591 -12.60 -16.89 0.42
N ARG A 592 -11.67 -17.49 1.17
CA ARG A 592 -10.53 -18.24 0.62
C ARG A 592 -10.94 -19.42 -0.24
N THR A 593 -12.08 -20.07 0.03
CA THR A 593 -12.57 -21.15 -0.85
C THR A 593 -13.16 -20.65 -2.16
N MET A 594 -13.46 -19.35 -2.24
CA MET A 594 -14.06 -18.71 -3.42
C MET A 594 -13.01 -18.12 -4.37
N VAL A 595 -11.75 -18.00 -3.91
CA VAL A 595 -10.60 -17.54 -4.71
C VAL A 595 -9.56 -18.64 -4.77
N ASP A 596 -8.69 -18.59 -5.79
CA ASP A 596 -7.55 -19.49 -5.85
C ASP A 596 -6.58 -19.14 -4.69
N ASP A 597 -6.36 -20.05 -3.72
CA ASP A 597 -5.44 -19.84 -2.58
C ASP A 597 -4.01 -20.34 -2.87
N GLU A 598 -3.64 -20.40 -4.15
CA GLU A 598 -2.26 -20.59 -4.54
C GLU A 598 -1.39 -19.45 -3.96
N PRO A 599 -0.15 -19.73 -3.50
CA PRO A 599 0.76 -18.71 -2.94
C PRO A 599 0.94 -17.47 -3.84
N GLY A 600 0.71 -17.61 -5.16
CA GLY A 600 0.74 -16.52 -6.14
C GLY A 600 -0.43 -15.54 -6.08
N ALA A 601 -1.65 -16.01 -5.82
CA ALA A 601 -2.85 -15.16 -5.71
C ALA A 601 -2.79 -14.26 -4.46
N GLN A 602 -2.11 -14.71 -3.41
CA GLN A 602 -1.88 -13.95 -2.18
C GLN A 602 -1.13 -12.62 -2.41
N ALA A 603 -0.27 -12.52 -3.43
CA ALA A 603 0.49 -11.30 -3.73
C ALA A 603 -0.36 -10.20 -4.39
N VAL A 604 -1.32 -10.59 -5.23
CA VAL A 604 -2.23 -9.67 -5.93
C VAL A 604 -3.22 -9.06 -4.95
N HIS A 605 -3.82 -9.94 -4.15
CA HIS A 605 -4.82 -9.61 -3.15
C HIS A 605 -4.25 -8.73 -2.04
N LYS A 606 -3.00 -8.93 -1.59
CA LYS A 606 -2.34 -8.16 -0.51
C LYS A 606 -2.48 -6.64 -0.58
N SER A 607 -2.79 -6.10 -1.75
CA SER A 607 -2.66 -4.68 -2.00
C SER A 607 -3.96 -3.92 -2.31
N LEU A 608 -5.01 -4.62 -2.76
CA LEU A 608 -6.31 -4.01 -3.04
C LEU A 608 -7.14 -4.03 -1.74
N GLY A 609 -7.83 -2.94 -1.39
CA GLY A 609 -8.59 -2.87 -0.13
C GLY A 609 -7.74 -2.93 1.15
N ALA A 610 -6.48 -2.45 1.11
CA ALA A 610 -5.50 -2.61 2.17
C ALA A 610 -5.85 -2.00 3.55
N LEU A 611 -6.86 -1.13 3.63
CA LEU A 611 -7.37 -0.58 4.90
C LEU A 611 -8.51 -1.42 5.49
N GLY A 612 -8.91 -2.51 4.83
CA GLY A 612 -9.95 -3.41 5.33
C GLY A 612 -11.28 -2.71 5.59
N ASP A 613 -11.75 -2.80 6.83
CA ASP A 613 -13.04 -2.32 7.33
C ASP A 613 -13.00 -0.89 7.93
N GLN A 614 -11.87 -0.19 7.79
CA GLN A 614 -11.75 1.18 8.32
C GLN A 614 -12.82 2.12 7.75
N ASP A 615 -13.37 2.96 8.63
CA ASP A 615 -14.36 3.96 8.27
C ASP A 615 -13.77 5.37 8.20
N ASN A 616 -14.32 6.16 7.28
CA ASN A 616 -14.11 7.60 7.21
C ASN A 616 -15.48 8.27 7.34
N ARG A 617 -15.57 9.41 8.04
CA ARG A 617 -16.87 10.11 8.19
C ARG A 617 -16.73 11.59 7.96
N THR A 618 -17.82 12.22 7.56
CA THR A 618 -17.95 13.67 7.50
C THR A 618 -19.24 14.13 8.15
N THR A 619 -19.24 15.36 8.66
CA THR A 619 -20.43 15.99 9.22
C THR A 619 -21.14 16.78 8.12
N VAL A 620 -22.41 16.47 7.88
CA VAL A 620 -23.30 17.24 7.00
C VAL A 620 -24.47 17.79 7.81
N LYS A 621 -25.27 18.68 7.20
CA LYS A 621 -26.43 19.30 7.87
C LYS A 621 -27.42 18.29 8.47
N SER A 622 -27.48 17.07 7.94
CA SER A 622 -28.38 16.00 8.38
C SER A 622 -27.76 14.99 9.37
N GLY A 623 -26.50 15.17 9.81
CA GLY A 623 -25.81 14.26 10.72
C GLY A 623 -24.40 13.86 10.24
N GLU A 624 -23.83 12.82 10.87
CA GLU A 624 -22.60 12.19 10.38
C GLU A 624 -22.91 11.21 9.24
N LEU A 625 -22.07 11.20 8.20
CA LEU A 625 -22.13 10.27 7.09
C LEU A 625 -20.83 9.49 6.99
N ASN A 626 -20.92 8.16 6.86
CA ASN A 626 -19.79 7.31 6.49
C ASN A 626 -19.43 7.53 5.01
N LEU A 627 -18.13 7.47 4.71
CA LEU A 627 -17.54 7.75 3.40
C LEU A 627 -16.78 6.52 2.90
N MET A 628 -16.77 6.32 1.59
CA MET A 628 -15.86 5.34 0.99
C MET A 628 -14.43 5.88 1.12
N VAL A 629 -13.45 5.03 1.42
CA VAL A 629 -12.05 5.43 1.38
C VAL A 629 -11.45 4.96 0.07
N ALA A 630 -10.97 5.91 -0.72
CA ALA A 630 -10.37 5.64 -2.02
C ALA A 630 -9.12 6.47 -2.25
N GLU A 631 -8.30 6.00 -3.17
CA GLU A 631 -7.04 6.60 -3.57
C GLU A 631 -7.15 7.08 -5.02
N LEU A 632 -6.86 8.37 -5.23
CA LEU A 632 -6.63 8.96 -6.54
C LEU A 632 -5.19 8.68 -6.93
N ARG A 633 -5.02 7.71 -7.82
CA ARG A 633 -3.71 7.16 -8.19
C ARG A 633 -3.04 7.95 -9.28
N ARG A 634 -1.71 8.02 -9.19
CA ARG A 634 -0.81 8.62 -10.20
C ARG A 634 -1.38 9.93 -10.73
N MET A 635 -1.69 10.85 -9.81
CA MET A 635 -2.32 12.11 -10.15
C MET A 635 -1.49 12.84 -11.23
N ARG A 636 -0.17 12.88 -11.05
CA ARG A 636 0.69 13.44 -12.08
C ARG A 636 2.09 12.88 -11.96
N ASP A 637 2.64 12.43 -13.07
CA ASP A 637 4.05 12.01 -13.10
C ASP A 637 4.96 13.21 -13.30
N GLY A 638 6.16 13.14 -12.73
CA GLY A 638 7.22 14.11 -13.00
C GLY A 638 7.04 15.47 -12.31
N VAL A 639 6.24 15.56 -11.24
CA VAL A 639 5.99 16.82 -10.52
C VAL A 639 7.27 17.25 -9.79
N PRO A 640 7.77 18.49 -9.95
CA PRO A 640 8.93 18.95 -9.19
C PRO A 640 8.54 19.32 -7.75
N ALA A 641 9.52 19.45 -6.85
CA ALA A 641 9.29 19.68 -5.42
C ALA A 641 8.41 20.92 -5.12
N GLU A 642 8.59 22.01 -5.87
CA GLU A 642 7.79 23.24 -5.76
C GLU A 642 6.34 23.07 -6.26
N GLY A 643 6.07 22.02 -7.03
CA GLY A 643 4.76 21.66 -7.53
C GLY A 643 3.89 20.91 -6.51
N LEU A 644 4.50 20.29 -5.49
CA LEU A 644 3.81 19.42 -4.52
C LEU A 644 2.77 20.17 -3.69
N LYS A 645 3.18 21.27 -3.04
CA LYS A 645 2.30 22.02 -2.13
C LYS A 645 1.03 22.52 -2.83
N PRO A 646 1.09 23.18 -4.01
CA PRO A 646 -0.13 23.66 -4.65
C PRO A 646 -1.02 22.52 -5.15
N LEU A 647 -0.44 21.38 -5.58
CA LEU A 647 -1.21 20.21 -6.01
C LEU A 647 -1.97 19.60 -4.82
N ALA A 648 -1.29 19.34 -3.70
CA ALA A 648 -1.90 18.76 -2.50
C ALA A 648 -3.03 19.65 -1.95
N LEU A 649 -2.82 20.98 -1.93
CA LEU A 649 -3.85 21.94 -1.52
C LEU A 649 -5.07 21.95 -2.46
N ALA A 650 -4.86 21.79 -3.77
CA ALA A 650 -5.94 21.72 -4.75
C ALA A 650 -6.75 20.44 -4.59
N ALA A 651 -6.08 19.29 -4.43
CA ALA A 651 -6.71 18.00 -4.17
C ALA A 651 -7.53 18.03 -2.87
N PHE A 652 -6.94 18.54 -1.78
CA PHE A 652 -7.63 18.69 -0.49
C PHE A 652 -8.94 19.49 -0.62
N LYS A 653 -8.86 20.68 -1.21
CA LYS A 653 -10.04 21.56 -1.41
C LYS A 653 -11.08 20.95 -2.32
N LEU A 654 -10.67 20.19 -3.34
CA LEU A 654 -11.59 19.52 -4.25
C LEU A 654 -12.41 18.47 -3.50
N ILE A 655 -11.76 17.65 -2.67
CA ILE A 655 -12.40 16.61 -1.85
C ILE A 655 -13.31 17.24 -0.79
N GLU A 656 -12.87 18.30 -0.13
CA GLU A 656 -13.68 19.06 0.83
C GLU A 656 -14.97 19.58 0.18
N GLN A 657 -14.86 20.26 -0.96
CA GLN A 657 -16.03 20.79 -1.69
C GLN A 657 -16.98 19.68 -2.16
N LEU A 658 -16.42 18.56 -2.61
CA LEU A 658 -17.18 17.39 -3.04
C LEU A 658 -18.03 16.84 -1.88
N ASN A 659 -17.42 16.65 -0.72
CA ASN A 659 -18.08 16.10 0.46
C ASN A 659 -19.11 17.06 1.07
N GLU A 660 -18.89 18.38 0.95
CA GLU A 660 -19.88 19.42 1.32
C GLU A 660 -21.07 19.53 0.35
N GLY A 661 -21.04 18.80 -0.78
CA GLY A 661 -22.06 18.90 -1.83
C GLY A 661 -22.06 20.26 -2.56
N LYS A 662 -20.94 20.99 -2.50
CA LYS A 662 -20.78 22.25 -3.23
C LYS A 662 -20.52 21.96 -4.70
N LYS A 663 -20.97 22.85 -5.59
CA LYS A 663 -20.55 22.80 -7.00
C LYS A 663 -19.03 22.93 -7.07
N LEU A 664 -18.37 21.92 -7.64
CA LEU A 664 -16.93 21.91 -7.83
C LEU A 664 -16.51 23.11 -8.70
N LYS A 665 -15.64 23.97 -8.15
CA LYS A 665 -15.09 25.12 -8.86
C LYS A 665 -13.58 24.98 -8.94
N TYR A 666 -13.05 24.97 -10.16
CA TYR A 666 -11.61 25.08 -10.36
C TYR A 666 -11.14 26.51 -10.01
N ALA A 667 -10.39 26.66 -8.93
CA ALA A 667 -9.64 27.87 -8.66
C ALA A 667 -8.29 27.77 -9.38
N LYS A 668 -8.14 28.47 -10.51
CA LYS A 668 -6.84 28.66 -11.15
C LYS A 668 -5.89 29.28 -10.11
N ARG A 669 -4.65 28.76 -10.00
CA ARG A 669 -3.59 29.27 -9.14
C ARG A 669 -3.56 30.82 -9.11
N ALA A 670 -3.24 31.35 -7.93
CA ALA A 670 -2.35 32.50 -7.82
C ALA A 670 -0.91 31.98 -7.85
#